data_AF-A0A4C1TK57-F1
#
_entry.id   AF-A0A4C1TK57-F1
#
_cell.length_a   1.000
_cell.length_b   1.000
_cell.length_c   1.000
_cell.angle_alpha   90.00
_cell.angle_beta   90.00
_cell.angle_gamma   90.00
#
_symmetry.space_group_name_H-M   'P 1'
#
loop_
_entity.id
_entity.type
_entity.pdbx_description
1 polymer ?
#
loop_
_entity_poly.entity_id
_entity_poly.type
_entity_poly.pdbx_seq_one_letter_code
_entity_poly.pdbx_strand_id
1 'polypeptide(L)'
;MPRFAPSAYRVDVNDTVYSKETSTPNLFHVEDLGAFDLESLSKDYTSDFYRTNEWYRIWLPDELDRRHDTKTTYQVEIRYANNTNETFIFHGARGNDEILGPVNWTRPYFDCGRLNRWMVAAVSPVVDIYPRHTQFKHIEYPTYTAAVVMEMDYDRIDINQCPPSQGNNGPNRFAGTARCKEETTECCARGRPIIVEWERRKAFGGPLSFGDSSLRYRALHFFISDSQPQPNLRRCHVKTIFVSDVFSSTNAFSCVPVHGLGFRRGGYQCRCKPGYRLPELVGGPYLGELVERANAEEYDKNFDCLKNGQIQRLPVHLKKGHPFVRDQVNDQHYEHVNVTTSPEILHTVRPNINVMLNFIKGVQPTNCSRRNSDLVLDVDIAHEAEEQFENQAKMAVRLANFISAFLQVSDSTETLSGKRVADKPISEDQIFGETFAIIMADSKIWSAGTYWDRNKFANRKFFAPCAFKTESNTRNYKIEDLARLEKTDEFYVDKDWFTFLKRRWSTNFDALEKFYLKIKVRDDEMGHYLRRHERYPTYYRAANLNHGHWTRPYYDCDGHLKQWVITYAAPFFGWDSVKVKLEFNLSLLLLLAFVSDSSKSELRPAAKSKFQTGREEMRSSEMRSSTEIRIEGRMESRADQNREWGRSRFI
;
A
#
# COMPACT_ATOMS: atom_id res chain seq x y z
N MET A 1 -30.53 15.26 -15.50
CA MET A 1 -29.86 14.11 -16.14
C MET A 1 -30.26 12.85 -15.37
N PRO A 2 -30.43 11.71 -16.04
CA PRO A 2 -30.67 10.45 -15.35
C PRO A 2 -29.48 10.11 -14.45
N ARG A 3 -29.78 9.74 -13.21
CA ARG A 3 -28.79 9.35 -12.20
C ARG A 3 -28.26 7.95 -12.53
N PHE A 4 -26.98 7.71 -12.24
CA PHE A 4 -26.34 6.42 -12.46
C PHE A 4 -25.34 6.17 -11.33
N ALA A 5 -25.55 5.10 -10.58
CA ALA A 5 -24.73 4.75 -9.43
C ALA A 5 -24.72 3.22 -9.25
N PRO A 6 -23.86 2.50 -10.00
CA PRO A 6 -23.73 1.06 -9.83
C PRO A 6 -23.14 0.76 -8.44
N SER A 7 -23.87 -0.02 -7.66
CA SER A 7 -23.46 -0.48 -6.33
C SER A 7 -23.42 -2.00 -6.32
N ALA A 8 -22.36 -2.54 -5.72
CA ALA A 8 -22.16 -3.97 -5.55
C ALA A 8 -21.84 -4.27 -4.09
N TYR A 9 -22.52 -5.25 -3.52
CA TYR A 9 -22.25 -5.72 -2.15
C TYR A 9 -22.31 -7.24 -2.08
N ARG A 10 -21.53 -7.79 -1.14
CA ARG A 10 -21.51 -9.22 -0.84
C ARG A 10 -22.71 -9.53 0.05
N VAL A 11 -23.48 -10.56 -0.31
CA VAL A 11 -24.61 -11.05 0.50
C VAL A 11 -24.10 -11.97 1.62
N ASP A 12 -22.96 -12.61 1.40
CA ASP A 12 -22.41 -13.64 2.27
C ASP A 12 -21.62 -13.07 3.44
N VAL A 13 -21.92 -13.61 4.61
CA VAL A 13 -21.21 -13.35 5.86
C VAL A 13 -20.24 -14.51 6.09
N ASN A 14 -18.95 -14.28 5.84
CA ASN A 14 -17.91 -15.16 6.36
C ASN A 14 -17.36 -14.51 7.64
N ASP A 15 -18.19 -14.51 8.69
CA ASP A 15 -17.77 -14.05 10.02
C ASP A 15 -16.89 -15.13 10.64
N THR A 16 -15.57 -14.96 10.52
CA THR A 16 -14.58 -15.84 11.15
C THR A 16 -14.64 -15.82 12.68
N VAL A 17 -15.37 -14.85 13.26
CA VAL A 17 -15.51 -14.64 14.71
C VAL A 17 -16.76 -15.33 15.27
N TYR A 18 -17.84 -15.40 14.49
CA TYR A 18 -19.08 -16.09 14.87
C TYR A 18 -19.48 -17.07 13.77
N SER A 19 -19.02 -18.31 13.90
CA SER A 19 -19.30 -19.46 13.02
C SER A 19 -20.78 -19.92 13.05
N LYS A 20 -21.75 -19.00 13.16
CA LYS A 20 -23.17 -19.34 13.28
C LYS A 20 -23.97 -19.21 11.98
N GLU A 21 -23.43 -18.60 10.93
CA GLU A 21 -24.11 -18.48 9.65
C GLU A 21 -23.41 -19.34 8.59
N THR A 22 -24.18 -20.21 7.94
CA THR A 22 -23.75 -21.01 6.79
C THR A 22 -23.24 -20.10 5.68
N SER A 23 -21.95 -20.22 5.34
CA SER A 23 -21.33 -19.62 4.16
C SER A 23 -22.15 -19.94 2.91
N THR A 24 -22.90 -18.96 2.41
CA THR A 24 -23.50 -19.01 1.07
C THR A 24 -22.40 -18.94 0.00
N PRO A 25 -22.70 -19.35 -1.25
CA PRO A 25 -21.69 -19.42 -2.31
C PRO A 25 -21.37 -18.05 -2.89
N ASN A 26 -20.24 -17.44 -2.49
CA ASN A 26 -19.60 -16.23 -3.07
C ASN A 26 -20.55 -15.35 -3.92
N LEU A 27 -21.64 -14.86 -3.31
CA LEU A 27 -22.76 -14.21 -3.97
C LEU A 27 -22.69 -12.70 -3.82
N PHE A 28 -22.72 -12.01 -4.97
CA PHE A 28 -22.77 -10.55 -5.04
C PHE A 28 -24.10 -10.09 -5.62
N HIS A 29 -24.68 -9.09 -4.97
CA HIS A 29 -25.80 -8.35 -5.50
C HIS A 29 -25.28 -7.05 -6.13
N VAL A 30 -25.69 -6.78 -7.36
CA VAL A 30 -25.31 -5.58 -8.11
C VAL A 30 -26.58 -4.87 -8.55
N GLU A 31 -26.72 -3.60 -8.21
CA GLU A 31 -27.87 -2.77 -8.57
C GLU A 31 -27.46 -1.33 -8.87
N ASP A 32 -28.28 -0.63 -9.66
CA ASP A 32 -28.11 0.81 -9.90
C ASP A 32 -28.92 1.59 -8.86
N LEU A 33 -28.23 2.29 -7.93
CA LEU A 33 -28.87 3.15 -6.92
C LEU A 33 -29.53 4.38 -7.56
N GLY A 34 -29.21 4.70 -8.82
CA GLY A 34 -29.92 5.71 -9.60
C GLY A 34 -31.33 5.30 -9.99
N ALA A 35 -31.67 4.01 -9.89
CA ALA A 35 -32.97 3.49 -10.24
C ALA A 35 -33.86 3.32 -9.00
N PHE A 36 -34.73 4.30 -8.76
CA PHE A 36 -35.66 4.31 -7.64
C PHE A 36 -36.95 5.03 -8.05
N ASP A 37 -38.00 4.80 -7.26
CA ASP A 37 -39.28 5.46 -7.45
C ASP A 37 -39.17 6.95 -7.06
N LEU A 38 -39.55 7.86 -7.95
CA LEU A 38 -39.41 9.32 -7.76
C LEU A 38 -40.15 9.83 -6.52
N GLU A 39 -41.20 9.12 -6.08
CA GLU A 39 -41.93 9.47 -4.86
C GLU A 39 -41.12 9.16 -3.58
N SER A 40 -40.13 8.25 -3.67
CA SER A 40 -39.33 7.78 -2.54
C SER A 40 -38.04 8.59 -2.34
N LEU A 41 -38.17 9.80 -1.76
CA LEU A 41 -37.02 10.67 -1.43
C LEU A 41 -35.96 10.00 -0.54
N SER A 42 -36.34 8.97 0.22
CA SER A 42 -35.43 8.20 1.08
C SER A 42 -34.51 7.25 0.31
N LYS A 43 -34.76 7.00 -0.98
CA LYS A 43 -33.89 6.21 -1.88
C LYS A 43 -33.04 7.08 -2.79
N ASP A 44 -33.28 8.39 -2.81
CA ASP A 44 -32.51 9.34 -3.59
C ASP A 44 -31.19 9.67 -2.89
N TYR A 45 -30.09 9.07 -3.34
CA TYR A 45 -28.77 9.26 -2.73
C TYR A 45 -28.22 10.70 -2.76
N THR A 46 -28.81 11.60 -3.53
CA THR A 46 -28.44 13.03 -3.55
C THR A 46 -29.24 13.86 -2.54
N SER A 47 -30.34 13.31 -2.04
CA SER A 47 -31.26 13.97 -1.12
C SER A 47 -30.74 14.01 0.31
N ASP A 48 -31.18 15.02 1.07
CA ASP A 48 -31.01 15.08 2.52
C ASP A 48 -31.66 13.90 3.25
N PHE A 49 -32.73 13.36 2.67
CA PHE A 49 -33.51 12.27 3.27
C PHE A 49 -32.85 10.90 3.15
N TYR A 50 -31.80 10.79 2.33
CA TYR A 50 -31.03 9.56 2.20
C TYR A 50 -30.02 9.45 3.35
N ARG A 51 -30.22 8.47 4.23
CA ARG A 51 -29.46 8.34 5.49
C ARG A 51 -27.95 8.25 5.31
N THR A 52 -27.47 7.76 4.16
CA THR A 52 -26.04 7.59 3.90
C THR A 52 -25.50 8.66 2.96
N ASN A 53 -26.17 9.80 2.81
CA ASN A 53 -25.80 10.86 1.84
C ASN A 53 -24.45 11.56 2.08
N GLU A 54 -23.80 11.36 3.23
CA GLU A 54 -22.56 12.04 3.58
C GLU A 54 -21.48 11.83 2.51
N TRP A 55 -21.33 10.61 1.98
CA TRP A 55 -20.32 10.32 0.95
C TRP A 55 -20.50 11.14 -0.32
N TYR A 56 -21.75 11.47 -0.69
CA TYR A 56 -22.04 12.27 -1.88
C TYR A 56 -21.57 13.71 -1.68
N ARG A 57 -21.88 14.29 -0.53
CA ARG A 57 -21.63 15.70 -0.20
C ARG A 57 -20.17 16.05 0.09
N ILE A 58 -19.31 15.06 0.32
CA ILE A 58 -17.89 15.30 0.56
C ILE A 58 -17.22 15.95 -0.66
N TRP A 59 -17.61 15.54 -1.87
CA TRP A 59 -16.98 15.99 -3.12
C TRP A 59 -17.96 16.59 -4.13
N LEU A 60 -19.27 16.30 -4.01
CA LEU A 60 -20.28 16.67 -5.00
C LEU A 60 -21.45 17.46 -4.37
N PRO A 61 -21.99 18.47 -5.05
CA PRO A 61 -21.49 19.05 -6.31
C PRO A 61 -20.16 19.80 -6.12
N ASP A 62 -19.33 19.86 -7.16
CA ASP A 62 -18.07 20.61 -7.14
C ASP A 62 -18.36 22.11 -7.37
N GLU A 63 -18.54 22.85 -6.28
CA GLU A 63 -18.74 24.30 -6.31
C GLU A 63 -17.37 25.01 -6.39
N LEU A 64 -16.97 25.43 -7.59
CA LEU A 64 -15.70 26.12 -7.82
C LEU A 64 -15.79 27.62 -7.51
N ASP A 65 -15.10 28.06 -6.46
CA ASP A 65 -14.88 29.49 -6.16
C ASP A 65 -13.84 30.09 -7.12
N ARG A 66 -14.31 30.60 -8.28
CA ARG A 66 -13.62 31.44 -9.29
C ARG A 66 -12.34 30.91 -9.95
N ARG A 67 -11.59 29.95 -9.38
CA ARG A 67 -10.39 29.33 -10.00
C ARG A 67 -10.66 27.89 -10.41
N HIS A 68 -10.53 27.64 -11.70
CA HIS A 68 -10.68 26.33 -12.30
C HIS A 68 -9.43 25.44 -12.17
N ASP A 69 -8.25 26.01 -11.90
CA ASP A 69 -6.95 25.30 -11.90
C ASP A 69 -6.56 24.68 -10.55
N THR A 70 -7.51 24.33 -9.69
CA THR A 70 -7.21 23.85 -8.32
C THR A 70 -6.93 22.35 -8.23
N LYS A 71 -7.20 21.59 -9.29
CA LYS A 71 -7.13 20.12 -9.27
C LYS A 71 -5.72 19.61 -9.62
N THR A 72 -5.30 18.55 -8.95
CA THR A 72 -3.98 17.93 -9.14
C THR A 72 -3.82 17.37 -10.55
N THR A 73 -2.69 17.65 -11.19
CA THR A 73 -2.34 17.16 -12.53
C THR A 73 -1.34 16.01 -12.48
N TYR A 74 -1.49 15.09 -13.41
CA TYR A 74 -0.62 13.94 -13.64
C TYR A 74 -0.16 13.93 -15.09
N GLN A 75 1.09 13.56 -15.32
CA GLN A 75 1.68 13.47 -16.65
C GLN A 75 2.03 12.01 -16.96
N VAL A 76 1.59 11.54 -18.13
CA VAL A 76 1.83 10.18 -18.62
C VAL A 76 2.45 10.23 -20.01
N GLU A 77 3.57 9.56 -20.19
CA GLU A 77 4.20 9.32 -21.49
C GLU A 77 3.84 7.90 -21.95
N ILE A 78 3.02 7.78 -23.00
CA ILE A 78 2.62 6.51 -23.59
C ILE A 78 3.46 6.25 -24.84
N ARG A 79 4.08 5.08 -24.88
CA ARG A 79 4.82 4.56 -26.03
C ARG A 79 4.10 3.35 -26.61
N TYR A 80 3.53 3.52 -27.80
CA TYR A 80 2.80 2.45 -28.48
C TYR A 80 3.74 1.48 -29.21
N ALA A 81 3.20 0.31 -29.58
CA ALA A 81 3.92 -0.70 -30.37
C ALA A 81 4.53 -0.14 -31.68
N ASN A 82 3.93 0.90 -32.27
CA ASN A 82 4.41 1.55 -33.49
C ASN A 82 5.57 2.55 -33.27
N ASN A 83 6.18 2.59 -32.07
CA ASN A 83 7.22 3.56 -31.68
C ASN A 83 6.78 5.04 -31.66
N THR A 84 5.48 5.30 -31.62
CA THR A 84 4.96 6.66 -31.38
C THR A 84 4.95 6.94 -29.89
N ASN A 85 5.47 8.10 -29.50
CA ASN A 85 5.42 8.60 -28.14
C ASN A 85 4.38 9.72 -28.06
N GLU A 86 3.43 9.57 -27.15
CA GLU A 86 2.41 10.58 -26.87
C GLU A 86 2.45 10.94 -25.39
N THR A 87 2.41 12.23 -25.09
CA THR A 87 2.36 12.73 -23.72
C THR A 87 0.97 13.25 -23.41
N PHE A 88 0.36 12.70 -22.38
CA PHE A 88 -0.94 13.13 -21.87
C PHE A 88 -0.79 13.79 -20.51
N ILE A 89 -1.57 14.85 -20.30
CA ILE A 89 -1.72 15.50 -19.01
C ILE A 89 -3.20 15.41 -18.66
N PHE A 90 -3.51 14.91 -17.48
CA PHE A 90 -4.88 14.80 -17.00
C PHE A 90 -4.99 15.23 -15.54
N HIS A 91 -6.20 15.56 -15.11
CA HIS A 91 -6.48 15.93 -13.73
C HIS A 91 -7.00 14.71 -12.95
N GLY A 92 -6.57 14.55 -11.71
CA GLY A 92 -7.01 13.45 -10.85
C GLY A 92 -7.18 13.87 -9.39
N ALA A 93 -7.51 12.90 -8.54
CA ALA A 93 -7.55 13.12 -7.10
C ALA A 93 -6.15 13.51 -6.57
N ARG A 94 -6.12 14.10 -5.37
CA ARG A 94 -4.88 14.50 -4.69
C ARG A 94 -3.95 13.32 -4.50
N GLY A 95 -2.63 13.54 -4.56
CA GLY A 95 -1.66 12.48 -4.35
C GLY A 95 -1.63 11.97 -2.89
N ASN A 96 -1.13 10.76 -2.68
CA ASN A 96 -0.92 10.18 -1.33
C ASN A 96 -0.01 11.04 -0.43
N ASP A 97 0.91 11.80 -1.04
CA ASP A 97 1.88 12.66 -0.33
C ASP A 97 1.29 14.02 0.09
N GLU A 98 0.06 14.34 -0.34
CA GLU A 98 -0.60 15.61 -0.05
C GLU A 98 -1.38 15.57 1.27
N ILE A 99 -1.44 16.69 1.99
CA ILE A 99 -2.23 16.82 3.23
C ILE A 99 -3.73 16.79 2.88
N LEU A 100 -4.49 15.96 3.61
CA LEU A 100 -5.86 15.47 3.32
C LEU A 100 -5.93 14.28 2.35
N GLY A 101 -4.86 13.94 1.62
CA GLY A 101 -4.77 12.75 0.76
C GLY A 101 -5.83 12.65 -0.36
N PRO A 102 -5.86 11.54 -1.13
CA PRO A 102 -6.85 11.27 -2.19
C PRO A 102 -8.23 10.86 -1.67
N VAL A 103 -8.32 10.51 -0.39
CA VAL A 103 -9.46 9.79 0.19
C VAL A 103 -9.94 10.50 1.44
N ASN A 104 -11.23 10.82 1.46
CA ASN A 104 -11.93 11.29 2.64
C ASN A 104 -12.78 10.17 3.22
N TRP A 105 -12.94 10.17 4.54
CA TRP A 105 -13.70 9.17 5.27
C TRP A 105 -15.03 9.76 5.75
N THR A 106 -16.11 8.99 5.66
CA THR A 106 -17.41 9.37 6.25
C THR A 106 -17.43 9.05 7.73
N ARG A 107 -18.45 9.56 8.44
CA ARG A 107 -18.78 9.07 9.78
C ARG A 107 -19.31 7.63 9.67
N PRO A 108 -19.10 6.81 10.72
CA PRO A 108 -19.75 5.50 10.80
C PRO A 108 -21.27 5.66 10.83
N TYR A 109 -21.97 4.84 10.05
CA TYR A 109 -23.43 4.84 9.97
C TYR A 109 -23.97 3.40 9.93
N PHE A 110 -25.23 3.20 10.29
CA PHE A 110 -25.87 1.88 10.21
C PHE A 110 -26.68 1.76 8.92
N ASP A 111 -26.36 0.76 8.10
CA ASP A 111 -26.98 0.53 6.79
C ASP A 111 -28.31 -0.23 6.92
N CYS A 112 -29.41 0.49 7.12
CA CYS A 112 -30.75 -0.11 7.23
C CYS A 112 -31.29 -0.58 5.88
N GLY A 113 -31.64 -1.86 5.77
CA GLY A 113 -32.41 -2.40 4.64
C GLY A 113 -31.57 -3.03 3.52
N ARG A 114 -30.25 -2.80 3.50
CA ARG A 114 -29.32 -3.50 2.60
C ARG A 114 -28.45 -4.50 3.34
N LEU A 115 -27.46 -4.04 4.13
CA LEU A 115 -26.57 -4.92 4.89
C LEU A 115 -26.98 -5.11 6.36
N ASN A 116 -27.77 -4.21 6.94
CA ASN A 116 -28.15 -4.19 8.37
C ASN A 116 -26.95 -4.26 9.32
N ARG A 117 -25.88 -3.54 8.99
CA ARG A 117 -24.61 -3.50 9.74
C ARG A 117 -24.09 -2.07 9.87
N TRP A 118 -23.20 -1.86 10.84
CA TRP A 118 -22.44 -0.63 10.94
C TRP A 118 -21.37 -0.61 9.86
N MET A 119 -21.31 0.49 9.10
CA MET A 119 -20.39 0.67 7.98
C MET A 119 -19.65 1.99 8.14
N VAL A 120 -18.45 2.04 7.58
CA VAL A 120 -17.70 3.28 7.31
C VAL A 120 -17.35 3.33 5.83
N ALA A 121 -17.39 4.52 5.22
CA ALA A 121 -17.07 4.67 3.81
C ALA A 121 -15.80 5.50 3.59
N ALA A 122 -14.97 5.04 2.65
CA ALA A 122 -13.88 5.79 2.07
C ALA A 122 -14.30 6.31 0.70
N VAL A 123 -14.09 7.60 0.45
CA VAL A 123 -14.61 8.31 -0.72
C VAL A 123 -13.48 9.03 -1.45
N SER A 124 -13.34 8.76 -2.74
CA SER A 124 -12.40 9.45 -3.63
C SER A 124 -13.13 10.06 -4.84
N PRO A 125 -12.81 11.30 -5.25
CA PRO A 125 -13.49 11.94 -6.36
C PRO A 125 -12.96 11.45 -7.72
N VAL A 126 -13.82 11.47 -8.72
CA VAL A 126 -13.48 11.29 -10.13
C VAL A 126 -13.46 12.67 -10.79
N VAL A 127 -12.30 13.04 -11.34
CA VAL A 127 -12.14 14.29 -12.06
C VAL A 127 -12.35 14.02 -13.55
N ASP A 128 -13.13 14.88 -14.19
CA ASP A 128 -13.31 14.88 -15.64
C ASP A 128 -13.34 16.34 -16.13
N ILE A 129 -13.25 16.51 -17.44
CA ILE A 129 -13.35 17.80 -18.09
C ILE A 129 -14.83 18.08 -18.37
N TYR A 130 -15.31 19.25 -17.94
CA TYR A 130 -16.68 19.69 -18.16
C TYR A 130 -16.72 21.05 -18.87
N PRO A 131 -17.62 21.24 -19.87
CA PRO A 131 -18.43 20.23 -20.56
C PRO A 131 -17.57 19.24 -21.38
N ARG A 132 -18.01 17.97 -21.47
CA ARG A 132 -17.30 16.92 -22.21
C ARG A 132 -17.40 17.12 -23.72
N HIS A 133 -16.36 16.67 -24.43
CA HIS A 133 -16.34 16.51 -25.89
C HIS A 133 -16.72 17.78 -26.66
N THR A 134 -16.34 18.95 -26.13
CA THR A 134 -16.54 20.18 -26.89
C THR A 134 -15.38 20.38 -27.86
N GLN A 135 -15.62 21.03 -28.99
CA GLN A 135 -14.53 21.43 -29.89
C GLN A 135 -13.76 22.65 -29.34
N PHE A 136 -14.21 23.22 -28.22
CA PHE A 136 -13.73 24.48 -27.67
C PHE A 136 -12.98 24.25 -26.36
N LYS A 137 -11.69 23.90 -26.45
CA LYS A 137 -10.85 23.63 -25.26
C LYS A 137 -10.75 24.78 -24.24
N HIS A 138 -11.09 26.00 -24.63
CA HIS A 138 -11.02 27.19 -23.76
C HIS A 138 -12.24 27.35 -22.82
N ILE A 139 -13.33 26.61 -23.05
CA ILE A 139 -14.50 26.56 -22.15
C ILE A 139 -14.48 25.31 -21.26
N GLU A 140 -13.55 24.40 -21.50
CA GLU A 140 -13.36 23.15 -20.78
C GLU A 140 -12.61 23.42 -19.48
N TYR A 141 -13.19 23.01 -18.35
CA TYR A 141 -12.54 23.11 -17.05
C TYR A 141 -12.67 21.81 -16.26
N PRO A 142 -11.67 21.45 -15.43
CA PRO A 142 -11.72 20.23 -14.64
C PRO A 142 -12.72 20.38 -13.48
N THR A 143 -13.61 19.38 -13.34
CA THR A 143 -14.58 19.30 -12.25
C THR A 143 -14.63 17.90 -11.66
N TYR A 144 -15.03 17.79 -10.39
CA TYR A 144 -15.44 16.49 -9.85
C TYR A 144 -16.80 16.12 -10.44
N THR A 145 -16.83 15.03 -11.21
CA THR A 145 -18.05 14.58 -11.92
C THR A 145 -18.68 13.34 -11.30
N ALA A 146 -17.90 12.55 -10.57
CA ALA A 146 -18.37 11.39 -9.83
C ALA A 146 -17.55 11.17 -8.56
N ALA A 147 -17.99 10.24 -7.71
CA ALA A 147 -17.25 9.79 -6.54
C ALA A 147 -17.25 8.26 -6.50
N VAL A 148 -16.10 7.68 -6.15
CA VAL A 148 -15.95 6.24 -5.90
C VAL A 148 -16.01 6.03 -4.39
N VAL A 149 -16.92 5.16 -3.96
CA VAL A 149 -17.17 4.87 -2.54
C VAL A 149 -16.84 3.42 -2.26
N MET A 150 -16.00 3.19 -1.26
CA MET A 150 -15.73 1.85 -0.71
C MET A 150 -16.24 1.79 0.72
N GLU A 151 -17.22 0.93 0.95
CA GLU A 151 -17.82 0.72 2.26
C GLU A 151 -17.18 -0.48 2.94
N MET A 152 -16.77 -0.29 4.18
CA MET A 152 -16.08 -1.28 5.01
C MET A 152 -16.87 -1.53 6.28
N ASP A 153 -16.78 -2.77 6.74
CA ASP A 153 -17.42 -3.22 7.98
C ASP A 153 -16.80 -2.51 9.18
N TYR A 154 -17.61 -1.72 9.88
CA TYR A 154 -17.15 -0.94 11.03
C TYR A 154 -16.73 -1.84 12.19
N ASP A 155 -17.32 -3.02 12.33
CA ASP A 155 -16.99 -3.97 13.40
C ASP A 155 -15.57 -4.53 13.26
N ARG A 156 -14.91 -4.31 12.11
CA ARG A 156 -13.52 -4.70 11.87
C ARG A 156 -12.52 -3.61 12.25
N ILE A 157 -12.97 -2.42 12.63
CA ILE A 157 -12.09 -1.32 13.03
C ILE A 157 -11.69 -1.49 14.49
N ASP A 158 -10.39 -1.43 14.77
CA ASP A 158 -9.87 -1.54 16.13
C ASP A 158 -10.20 -0.31 16.98
N ILE A 159 -10.53 -0.56 18.24
CA ILE A 159 -10.60 0.50 19.25
C ILE A 159 -9.26 0.67 19.95
N ASN A 160 -8.90 1.92 20.25
CA ASN A 160 -7.73 2.23 21.05
C ASN A 160 -8.15 2.61 22.47
N GLN A 161 -7.92 1.73 23.45
CA GLN A 161 -8.31 1.98 24.84
C GLN A 161 -7.22 2.69 25.66
N CYS A 162 -6.02 2.86 25.10
CA CYS A 162 -4.90 3.44 25.82
C CYS A 162 -5.04 4.96 25.98
N PRO A 163 -4.52 5.53 27.08
CA PRO A 163 -4.55 6.97 27.30
C PRO A 163 -3.71 7.69 26.23
N PRO A 164 -3.94 9.01 26.04
CA PRO A 164 -3.16 9.81 25.13
C PRO A 164 -1.68 9.77 25.54
N SER A 165 -0.80 9.50 24.59
CA SER A 165 0.65 9.38 24.82
C SER A 165 1.41 9.78 23.57
N GLN A 166 2.73 9.95 23.66
CA GLN A 166 3.55 10.34 22.51
C GLN A 166 3.46 9.30 21.38
N GLY A 167 2.79 9.66 20.29
CA GLY A 167 2.44 8.75 19.18
C GLY A 167 0.95 8.36 19.12
N ASN A 168 0.19 8.65 20.17
CA ASN A 168 -1.26 8.47 20.31
C ASN A 168 -1.91 9.78 20.83
N ASN A 169 -1.78 10.86 20.07
CA ASN A 169 -2.29 12.20 20.43
C ASN A 169 -3.58 12.57 19.69
N GLY A 170 -4.15 11.65 18.90
CA GLY A 170 -5.36 11.90 18.11
C GLY A 170 -6.63 11.91 18.97
N PRO A 171 -7.73 12.49 18.46
CA PRO A 171 -9.03 12.43 19.13
C PRO A 171 -9.48 10.97 19.22
N ASN A 172 -9.64 10.46 20.44
CA ASN A 172 -10.02 9.09 20.69
C ASN A 172 -11.00 9.01 21.87
N ARG A 173 -12.22 8.58 21.60
CA ARG A 173 -13.29 8.50 22.60
C ARG A 173 -13.08 7.34 23.60
N PHE A 174 -12.31 6.33 23.22
CA PHE A 174 -12.01 5.18 24.07
C PHE A 174 -10.71 5.38 24.88
N ALA A 175 -10.02 6.51 24.72
CA ALA A 175 -8.78 6.76 25.43
C ALA A 175 -8.99 6.73 26.95
N GLY A 176 -8.13 6.02 27.66
CA GLY A 176 -8.19 5.89 29.13
C GLY A 176 -9.26 4.90 29.63
N THR A 177 -9.86 4.11 28.76
CA THR A 177 -10.80 3.04 29.17
C THR A 177 -10.13 1.69 29.41
N ALA A 178 -8.82 1.59 29.22
CA ALA A 178 -8.05 0.39 29.50
C ALA A 178 -8.01 0.11 31.01
N ARG A 179 -8.24 -1.14 31.41
CA ARG A 179 -8.10 -1.63 32.79
C ARG A 179 -6.64 -1.92 33.18
N CYS A 180 -5.66 -1.19 32.66
CA CYS A 180 -4.30 -1.35 33.14
C CYS A 180 -4.14 -0.69 34.50
N LYS A 181 -3.44 -1.32 35.43
CA LYS A 181 -3.14 -0.73 36.74
C LYS A 181 -2.19 0.45 36.58
N GLU A 182 -2.68 1.66 36.75
CA GLU A 182 -1.91 2.88 36.49
C GLU A 182 -0.66 3.04 37.38
N GLU A 183 -0.62 2.41 38.55
CA GLU A 183 0.51 2.51 39.47
C GLU A 183 1.75 1.73 38.98
N THR A 184 1.52 0.51 38.48
CA THR A 184 2.58 -0.47 38.18
C THR A 184 2.72 -0.77 36.68
N THR A 185 1.70 -0.46 35.88
CA THR A 185 1.64 -0.76 34.44
C THR A 185 1.32 0.46 33.58
N GLU A 186 1.65 0.36 32.30
CA GLU A 186 1.31 1.30 31.23
C GLU A 186 0.58 0.56 30.10
N CYS A 187 -0.41 1.22 29.50
CA CYS A 187 -1.17 0.66 28.39
C CYS A 187 -0.40 0.86 27.09
N CYS A 188 -0.18 -0.23 26.37
CA CYS A 188 0.29 -0.18 25.00
C CYS A 188 -0.74 -0.83 24.10
N ALA A 189 -1.06 -0.17 23.01
CA ALA A 189 -1.75 -0.84 21.92
C ALA A 189 -0.85 -2.01 21.45
N ARG A 190 -1.46 -3.13 21.03
CA ARG A 190 -0.72 -4.35 20.69
C ARG A 190 0.36 -4.01 19.65
N GLY A 191 1.51 -4.66 19.65
CA GLY A 191 2.72 -4.26 18.91
C GLY A 191 3.75 -5.37 19.04
N ARG A 192 4.35 -5.85 17.94
CA ARG A 192 5.33 -6.96 17.91
C ARG A 192 6.28 -6.89 19.13
N PRO A 193 6.66 -8.03 19.73
CA PRO A 193 7.49 -8.03 20.92
C PRO A 193 8.83 -7.34 20.61
N ILE A 194 9.18 -6.31 21.39
CA ILE A 194 10.58 -5.95 21.55
C ILE A 194 11.17 -7.10 22.36
N ILE A 195 12.04 -7.89 21.75
CA ILE A 195 12.94 -8.77 22.48
C ILE A 195 13.83 -7.84 23.32
N VAL A 196 13.45 -7.61 24.58
CA VAL A 196 14.45 -7.29 25.60
C VAL A 196 15.06 -8.61 25.98
N GLU A 197 16.21 -8.88 25.41
CA GLU A 197 17.07 -10.00 25.76
C GLU A 197 17.47 -9.82 27.23
N TRP A 198 16.79 -10.52 28.14
CA TRP A 198 17.29 -10.72 29.48
C TRP A 198 18.23 -11.92 29.41
N GLU A 199 19.53 -11.65 29.43
CA GLU A 199 20.54 -12.68 29.52
C GLU A 199 20.38 -13.41 30.87
N ARG A 200 19.75 -14.59 30.87
CA ARG A 200 19.81 -15.52 32.00
C ARG A 200 21.27 -15.93 32.13
N ARG A 201 21.89 -15.59 33.26
CA ARG A 201 23.21 -16.12 33.62
C ARG A 201 23.17 -17.65 33.51
N LYS A 202 24.02 -18.19 32.63
CA LYS A 202 24.38 -19.62 32.61
C LYS A 202 24.75 -20.07 34.02
N ALA A 203 23.96 -20.99 34.57
CA ALA A 203 24.37 -21.83 35.68
C ALA A 203 24.04 -23.27 35.32
N PHE A 204 25.12 -24.03 35.10
CA PHE A 204 25.25 -25.48 35.11
C PHE A 204 24.60 -26.33 34.01
N GLY A 205 25.46 -27.15 33.38
CA GLY A 205 25.14 -28.06 32.30
C GLY A 205 24.62 -29.42 32.77
N GLY A 206 23.91 -30.08 31.85
CA GLY A 206 23.45 -31.46 31.91
C GLY A 206 22.60 -31.74 30.66
N PRO A 207 22.91 -32.77 29.84
CA PRO A 207 22.38 -32.91 28.49
C PRO A 207 21.08 -33.73 28.50
N LEU A 208 20.00 -33.26 27.87
CA LEU A 208 18.86 -34.13 27.55
C LEU A 208 18.20 -33.75 26.21
N SER A 209 18.47 -34.62 25.23
CA SER A 209 17.62 -35.11 24.15
C SER A 209 16.70 -34.12 23.41
N PHE A 210 17.05 -33.88 22.14
CA PHE A 210 16.07 -33.58 21.09
C PHE A 210 15.05 -34.72 21.00
N GLY A 211 13.80 -34.41 21.34
CA GLY A 211 12.63 -35.24 21.07
C GLY A 211 11.61 -34.39 20.33
N ASP A 212 11.21 -34.88 19.16
CA ASP A 212 10.18 -34.34 18.27
C ASP A 212 8.96 -33.74 18.98
N SER A 213 8.48 -32.61 18.46
CA SER A 213 7.05 -32.35 18.39
C SER A 213 6.73 -31.32 17.30
N SER A 214 6.60 -31.83 16.07
CA SER A 214 5.49 -31.47 15.21
C SER A 214 4.19 -31.39 16.03
N LEU A 215 3.32 -30.43 15.69
CA LEU A 215 1.98 -30.16 16.27
C LEU A 215 1.94 -29.04 17.33
N ARG A 216 2.07 -27.76 16.91
CA ARG A 216 1.36 -26.60 17.51
C ARG A 216 1.56 -25.27 16.77
N TYR A 217 1.36 -25.25 15.45
CA TYR A 217 1.13 -23.98 14.72
C TYR A 217 -0.01 -24.16 13.72
N ARG A 218 -1.23 -24.25 14.27
CA ARG A 218 -2.49 -24.01 13.57
C ARG A 218 -3.35 -23.15 14.49
N ALA A 219 -3.16 -21.84 14.45
CA ALA A 219 -4.15 -20.85 14.84
C ALA A 219 -3.60 -19.43 14.66
N LEU A 220 -4.43 -18.55 14.09
CA LEU A 220 -4.31 -17.09 14.02
C LEU A 220 -3.59 -16.51 12.79
N HIS A 221 -4.14 -16.80 11.61
CA HIS A 221 -4.17 -15.82 10.52
C HIS A 221 -5.17 -14.72 10.88
N PHE A 222 -4.70 -13.48 11.05
CA PHE A 222 -5.55 -12.29 11.06
C PHE A 222 -4.96 -11.22 10.16
N PHE A 223 -5.82 -10.78 9.24
CA PHE A 223 -5.61 -9.83 8.17
C PHE A 223 -5.35 -8.41 8.69
N ILE A 224 -4.36 -7.72 8.11
CA ILE A 224 -4.18 -6.27 8.25
C ILE A 224 -4.21 -5.65 6.84
N SER A 225 -5.20 -4.79 6.60
CA SER A 225 -5.22 -3.88 5.46
C SER A 225 -4.28 -2.71 5.74
N ASP A 226 -3.04 -2.80 5.28
CA ASP A 226 -2.08 -1.67 5.26
C ASP A 226 -2.38 -0.78 4.03
N SER A 227 -3.62 -0.32 3.90
CA SER A 227 -4.01 0.73 2.94
C SER A 227 -3.82 2.14 3.52
N GLN A 228 -3.07 2.30 4.60
CA GLN A 228 -2.57 3.61 5.00
C GLN A 228 -1.28 3.90 4.25
N PRO A 229 -1.16 5.01 3.49
CA PRO A 229 0.15 5.57 3.25
C PRO A 229 0.75 5.78 4.64
N GLN A 230 1.88 5.14 4.94
CA GLN A 230 2.62 5.42 6.17
C GLN A 230 2.71 6.94 6.25
N PRO A 231 2.04 7.63 7.21
CA PRO A 231 2.09 9.07 7.27
C PRO A 231 3.55 9.38 7.50
N ASN A 232 4.21 9.94 6.47
CA ASN A 232 5.62 10.25 6.39
C ASN A 232 6.33 9.96 7.70
N LEU A 233 6.85 8.73 7.83
CA LEU A 233 7.93 8.49 8.77
C LEU A 233 9.00 9.48 8.33
N ARG A 234 8.96 10.67 8.95
CA ARG A 234 10.15 11.47 9.17
C ARG A 234 11.06 10.50 9.88
N ARG A 235 11.84 9.79 9.06
CA ARG A 235 13.18 9.35 9.34
C ARG A 235 13.72 10.39 10.31
N CYS A 236 13.97 9.98 11.55
CA CYS A 236 14.68 10.83 12.48
C CYS A 236 15.85 11.40 11.68
N HIS A 237 15.89 12.73 11.54
CA HIS A 237 17.03 13.39 10.92
C HIS A 237 18.26 12.76 11.55
N VAL A 238 19.15 12.25 10.69
CA VAL A 238 20.53 11.98 11.09
C VAL A 238 21.06 13.34 11.54
N LYS A 239 20.98 13.62 12.84
CA LYS A 239 21.94 14.53 13.44
C LYS A 239 23.28 13.82 13.24
N THR A 240 24.07 14.38 12.34
CA THR A 240 25.53 14.28 12.39
C THR A 240 25.93 14.26 13.87
N ILE A 241 26.45 13.13 14.31
CA ILE A 241 27.03 12.97 15.64
C ILE A 241 28.30 13.81 15.62
N PHE A 242 28.17 15.09 15.98
CA PHE A 242 29.26 15.77 16.64
C PHE A 242 29.26 15.29 18.09
N VAL A 243 30.40 14.73 18.47
CA VAL A 243 30.75 14.34 19.83
C VAL A 243 30.69 15.57 20.72
N SER A 244 29.68 15.67 21.58
CA SER A 244 29.79 16.27 22.93
C SER A 244 28.41 16.37 23.59
N ASP A 245 28.34 15.81 24.78
CA ASP A 245 27.53 16.21 25.93
C ASP A 245 26.01 15.99 25.96
N VAL A 246 25.64 15.18 26.97
CA VAL A 246 24.50 15.34 27.90
C VAL A 246 23.13 15.52 27.25
N PHE A 247 22.21 14.56 27.44
CA PHE A 247 20.84 14.77 27.94
C PHE A 247 19.98 13.49 27.82
N SER A 248 19.43 13.07 28.96
CA SER A 248 18.14 12.39 29.15
C SER A 248 17.67 11.41 28.05
N SER A 249 17.99 10.12 28.21
CA SER A 249 17.22 9.04 27.57
C SER A 249 15.89 8.85 28.31
N THR A 250 14.96 9.78 28.15
CA THR A 250 13.53 9.44 28.16
C THR A 250 13.31 8.54 26.95
N ASN A 251 13.48 7.23 27.13
CA ASN A 251 13.15 6.25 26.11
C ASN A 251 11.62 6.24 25.93
N ALA A 252 11.11 7.19 25.14
CA ALA A 252 9.80 7.11 24.56
C ALA A 252 9.83 6.02 23.48
N PHE A 253 9.71 4.76 23.92
CA PHE A 253 9.33 3.68 23.03
C PHE A 253 7.85 3.91 22.69
N SER A 254 7.57 4.55 21.56
CA SER A 254 6.20 4.85 21.16
C SER A 254 5.42 3.54 20.99
N CYS A 255 4.32 3.40 21.72
CA CYS A 255 3.40 2.29 21.52
C CYS A 255 2.58 2.56 20.25
N VAL A 256 3.05 2.01 19.13
CA VAL A 256 2.32 2.03 17.85
C VAL A 256 1.19 1.00 17.94
N PRO A 257 -0.07 1.38 17.66
CA PRO A 257 -1.16 0.43 17.65
C PRO A 257 -1.02 -0.60 16.53
N VAL A 258 -1.14 -1.88 16.88
CA VAL A 258 -1.35 -2.97 15.94
C VAL A 258 -2.83 -3.20 15.79
N HIS A 259 -3.19 -3.24 14.52
CA HIS A 259 -4.54 -3.40 14.03
C HIS A 259 -4.91 -4.90 13.92
N GLY A 260 -6.19 -5.24 13.85
CA GLY A 260 -6.69 -6.58 13.51
C GLY A 260 -7.43 -7.35 14.61
N LEU A 261 -7.83 -6.70 15.71
CA LEU A 261 -8.76 -7.26 16.70
C LEU A 261 -10.23 -6.91 16.39
N GLY A 262 -10.51 -5.85 15.63
CA GLY A 262 -11.86 -5.36 15.38
C GLY A 262 -12.44 -4.60 16.57
N PHE A 263 -13.73 -4.28 16.49
CA PHE A 263 -14.44 -3.39 17.41
C PHE A 263 -14.80 -4.12 18.72
N ARG A 264 -13.79 -4.54 19.49
CA ARG A 264 -13.93 -5.26 20.76
C ARG A 264 -13.04 -4.68 21.87
N ARG A 265 -13.51 -4.82 23.11
CA ARG A 265 -12.72 -4.50 24.31
C ARG A 265 -11.57 -5.48 24.49
N GLY A 266 -10.49 -5.02 25.11
CA GLY A 266 -9.28 -5.80 25.37
C GLY A 266 -8.24 -5.71 24.25
N GLY A 267 -8.39 -4.77 23.31
CA GLY A 267 -7.47 -4.52 22.19
C GLY A 267 -6.14 -3.85 22.58
N TYR A 268 -5.60 -4.16 23.77
CA TYR A 268 -4.40 -3.55 24.32
C TYR A 268 -3.59 -4.59 25.11
N GLN A 269 -2.38 -4.20 25.54
CA GLN A 269 -1.55 -4.96 26.47
C GLN A 269 -1.04 -4.02 27.57
N CYS A 270 -1.04 -4.46 28.81
CA CYS A 270 -0.45 -3.73 29.92
C CYS A 270 1.00 -4.18 30.09
N ARG A 271 1.93 -3.25 29.86
CA ARG A 271 3.37 -3.45 30.11
C ARG A 271 3.71 -2.89 31.49
N CYS A 272 4.69 -3.47 32.17
CA CYS A 272 5.14 -2.89 33.44
C CYS A 272 5.83 -1.55 33.19
N LYS A 273 5.57 -0.57 34.05
CA LYS A 273 6.28 0.72 34.00
C LYS A 273 7.78 0.53 34.27
N PRO A 274 8.63 1.46 33.81
CA PRO A 274 10.04 1.47 34.18
C PRO A 274 10.22 1.40 35.71
N GLY A 275 11.06 0.48 36.17
CA GLY A 275 11.23 0.21 37.61
C GLY A 275 10.30 -0.87 38.19
N TYR A 276 9.47 -1.50 37.36
CA TYR A 276 8.67 -2.68 37.72
C TYR A 276 8.99 -3.86 36.80
N ARG A 277 8.78 -5.10 37.27
CA ARG A 277 8.90 -6.34 36.49
C ARG A 277 7.66 -7.21 36.62
N LEU A 278 7.46 -8.07 35.63
CA LEU A 278 6.46 -9.13 35.70
C LEU A 278 6.86 -10.18 36.76
N PRO A 279 5.89 -10.82 37.43
CA PRO A 279 6.12 -12.01 38.24
C PRO A 279 6.75 -13.15 37.42
N GLU A 280 7.53 -14.02 38.07
CA GLU A 280 8.33 -15.07 37.39
C GLU A 280 7.50 -16.11 36.63
N LEU A 281 6.26 -16.31 37.05
CA LEU A 281 5.31 -17.23 36.40
C LEU A 281 4.66 -16.63 35.13
N VAL A 282 4.74 -15.31 34.94
CA VAL A 282 4.05 -14.61 33.84
C VAL A 282 5.06 -14.32 32.72
N GLY A 283 4.95 -15.05 31.60
CA GLY A 283 5.90 -15.01 30.49
C GLY A 283 5.76 -13.82 29.53
N GLY A 284 4.92 -12.83 29.81
CA GLY A 284 4.68 -11.69 28.91
C GLY A 284 3.80 -10.59 29.51
N PRO A 285 3.60 -9.47 28.78
CA PRO A 285 2.72 -8.40 29.24
C PRO A 285 1.30 -8.90 29.42
N TYR A 286 0.55 -8.29 30.34
CA TYR A 286 -0.84 -8.67 30.58
C TYR A 286 -1.70 -8.32 29.36
N LEU A 287 -2.31 -9.32 28.74
CA LEU A 287 -3.18 -9.12 27.58
C LEU A 287 -4.49 -8.47 28.03
N GLY A 288 -4.90 -7.39 27.36
CA GLY A 288 -6.13 -6.66 27.66
C GLY A 288 -7.38 -7.54 27.63
N GLU A 289 -7.44 -8.52 26.73
CA GLU A 289 -8.55 -9.49 26.70
C GLU A 289 -8.71 -10.26 28.02
N LEU A 290 -7.60 -10.67 28.64
CA LEU A 290 -7.63 -11.38 29.92
C LEU A 290 -7.97 -10.44 31.07
N VAL A 291 -7.44 -9.21 31.04
CA VAL A 291 -7.69 -8.18 32.05
C VAL A 291 -9.18 -7.76 32.05
N GLU A 292 -9.78 -7.64 30.87
CA GLU A 292 -11.20 -7.26 30.71
C GLU A 292 -12.15 -8.41 31.09
N ARG A 293 -11.73 -9.67 30.91
CA ARG A 293 -12.51 -10.86 31.28
C ARG A 293 -12.40 -11.21 32.77
N ALA A 294 -11.34 -10.80 33.44
CA ALA A 294 -11.10 -11.13 34.84
C ALA A 294 -12.20 -10.62 35.77
N ASN A 295 -12.53 -11.43 36.78
CA ASN A 295 -13.39 -11.01 37.88
C ASN A 295 -12.67 -9.98 38.76
N ALA A 296 -13.42 -9.20 39.56
CA ALA A 296 -12.83 -8.17 40.42
C ALA A 296 -11.72 -8.72 41.35
N GLU A 297 -11.94 -9.88 41.97
CA GLU A 297 -10.96 -10.50 42.85
C GLU A 297 -9.69 -10.98 42.12
N GLU A 298 -9.84 -11.50 40.90
CA GLU A 298 -8.72 -11.92 40.07
C GLU A 298 -7.93 -10.71 39.57
N TYR A 299 -8.64 -9.65 39.20
CA TYR A 299 -8.05 -8.39 38.75
C TYR A 299 -7.13 -7.78 39.81
N ASP A 300 -7.61 -7.73 41.05
CA ASP A 300 -6.86 -7.11 42.15
C ASP A 300 -5.60 -7.90 42.52
N LYS A 301 -5.62 -9.23 42.45
CA LYS A 301 -4.51 -10.09 42.91
C LYS A 301 -3.45 -10.37 41.84
N ASN A 302 -3.82 -10.47 40.56
CA ASN A 302 -2.97 -11.13 39.56
C ASN A 302 -2.27 -10.19 38.57
N PHE A 303 -2.75 -8.95 38.40
CA PHE A 303 -2.28 -8.06 37.32
C PHE A 303 -1.32 -6.96 37.78
N ASP A 304 -0.69 -7.12 38.95
CA ASP A 304 0.35 -6.20 39.43
C ASP A 304 1.71 -6.54 38.86
N CYS A 305 2.51 -5.49 38.61
CA CYS A 305 3.94 -5.65 38.44
C CYS A 305 4.67 -5.47 39.77
N LEU A 306 5.70 -6.28 40.00
CA LEU A 306 6.53 -6.20 41.19
C LEU A 306 7.53 -5.07 41.04
N LYS A 307 7.71 -4.26 42.09
CA LYS A 307 8.73 -3.21 42.08
C LYS A 307 10.11 -3.85 41.93
N ASN A 308 10.87 -3.39 40.95
CA ASN A 308 12.28 -3.73 40.88
C ASN A 308 12.97 -2.98 42.03
N GLY A 309 13.44 -3.71 43.02
CA GLY A 309 14.43 -3.19 43.99
C GLY A 309 15.78 -2.85 43.34
N GLN A 310 15.85 -2.84 42.01
CA GLN A 310 17.01 -2.51 41.21
C GLN A 310 16.71 -1.21 40.45
N ILE A 311 17.45 -0.16 40.80
CA ILE A 311 17.51 1.09 40.05
C ILE A 311 17.99 0.75 38.63
N GLN A 312 17.37 1.34 37.61
CA GLN A 312 17.96 1.32 36.27
C GLN A 312 19.35 1.95 36.38
N ARG A 313 20.40 1.12 36.39
CA ARG A 313 21.74 1.64 36.07
C ARG A 313 21.63 2.17 34.66
N LEU A 314 22.22 3.35 34.44
CA LEU A 314 22.53 3.83 33.09
C LEU A 314 22.99 2.63 32.25
N PRO A 315 22.48 2.46 31.02
CA PRO A 315 22.91 1.35 30.16
C PRO A 315 24.43 1.29 30.26
N VAL A 316 24.94 0.10 30.60
CA VAL A 316 26.37 -0.14 30.86
C VAL A 316 27.15 0.73 29.88
N HIS A 317 27.92 1.70 30.37
CA HIS A 317 28.79 2.47 29.49
C HIS A 317 29.57 1.43 28.71
N LEU A 318 29.27 1.30 27.41
CA LEU A 318 29.85 0.29 26.53
C LEU A 318 31.33 0.58 26.45
N LYS A 319 32.08 0.04 27.40
CA LYS A 319 33.52 0.00 27.34
C LYS A 319 33.85 -1.11 26.36
N LYS A 320 34.78 -0.86 25.44
CA LYS A 320 35.31 -1.92 24.59
C LYS A 320 35.71 -3.08 25.50
N GLY A 321 35.07 -4.24 25.30
CA GLY A 321 35.40 -5.45 26.04
C GLY A 321 36.86 -5.83 25.83
N HIS A 322 37.41 -6.64 26.74
CA HIS A 322 38.76 -7.15 26.59
C HIS A 322 38.88 -7.88 25.22
N PRO A 323 39.95 -7.67 24.43
CA PRO A 323 40.09 -8.24 23.08
C PRO A 323 39.77 -9.74 23.04
N PHE A 324 40.22 -10.50 24.04
CA PHE A 324 39.92 -11.93 24.18
C PHE A 324 38.41 -12.29 24.14
N VAL A 325 37.53 -11.50 24.76
CA VAL A 325 36.07 -11.76 24.73
C VAL A 325 35.52 -11.50 23.33
N ARG A 326 36.04 -10.48 22.65
CA ARG A 326 35.72 -10.21 21.25
C ARG A 326 36.18 -11.38 20.36
N ASP A 327 37.36 -11.92 20.61
CA ASP A 327 37.89 -13.07 19.86
C ASP A 327 37.04 -14.33 20.10
N GLN A 328 36.58 -14.59 21.33
CA GLN A 328 35.65 -15.70 21.61
C GLN A 328 34.29 -15.54 20.90
N VAL A 329 33.75 -14.32 20.83
CA VAL A 329 32.49 -14.04 20.11
C VAL A 329 32.71 -14.16 18.59
N ASN A 330 33.86 -13.69 18.11
CA ASN A 330 34.31 -13.81 16.73
C ASN A 330 34.51 -15.28 16.31
N ASP A 331 34.99 -16.14 17.21
CA ASP A 331 35.12 -17.59 16.96
C ASP A 331 33.74 -18.27 16.87
N GLN A 332 32.75 -17.83 17.67
CA GLN A 332 31.37 -18.32 17.59
C GLN A 332 30.66 -17.82 16.32
N HIS A 333 30.96 -16.57 15.92
CA HIS A 333 30.43 -15.90 14.75
C HIS A 333 31.51 -15.67 13.70
N TYR A 334 32.10 -16.77 13.23
CA TYR A 334 33.21 -16.74 12.27
C TYR A 334 32.87 -15.98 10.98
N GLU A 335 31.58 -15.89 10.62
CA GLU A 335 31.04 -15.10 9.51
C GLU A 335 31.36 -13.60 9.59
N HIS A 336 31.61 -13.08 10.80
CA HIS A 336 31.98 -11.68 11.01
C HIS A 336 33.49 -11.42 10.88
N VAL A 337 34.30 -12.48 10.94
CA VAL A 337 35.77 -12.42 10.88
C VAL A 337 36.25 -12.67 9.46
N ASN A 338 35.78 -13.76 8.85
CA ASN A 338 36.11 -14.14 7.48
C ASN A 338 35.05 -13.57 6.53
N VAL A 339 35.26 -12.31 6.13
CA VAL A 339 34.42 -11.68 5.13
C VAL A 339 34.84 -12.19 3.75
N THR A 340 34.13 -13.20 3.24
CA THR A 340 34.08 -13.44 1.80
C THR A 340 33.52 -12.18 1.16
N THR A 341 34.26 -11.54 0.26
CA THR A 341 33.82 -10.35 -0.51
C THR A 341 33.29 -10.74 -1.90
N SER A 342 33.29 -12.04 -2.20
CA SER A 342 32.87 -12.64 -3.48
C SER A 342 31.34 -12.79 -3.57
N PRO A 343 30.72 -12.80 -4.77
CA PRO A 343 29.30 -13.12 -4.95
C PRO A 343 28.85 -14.45 -4.31
N GLU A 344 29.78 -15.34 -4.00
CA GLU A 344 29.53 -16.59 -3.26
C GLU A 344 28.83 -16.39 -1.92
N ILE A 345 28.88 -15.19 -1.30
CA ILE A 345 28.14 -14.85 -0.08
C ILE A 345 26.65 -15.19 -0.21
N LEU A 346 26.07 -14.99 -1.40
CA LEU A 346 24.65 -15.22 -1.66
C LEU A 346 24.24 -16.67 -1.39
N HIS A 347 25.16 -17.62 -1.59
CA HIS A 347 24.91 -19.05 -1.40
C HIS A 347 25.46 -19.60 -0.08
N THR A 348 26.03 -18.73 0.77
CA THR A 348 26.48 -19.16 2.10
C THR A 348 25.30 -19.36 3.04
N VAL A 349 25.33 -20.43 3.83
CA VAL A 349 24.25 -20.75 4.80
C VAL A 349 24.14 -19.69 5.92
N ARG A 350 25.25 -19.00 6.23
CA ARG A 350 25.29 -17.92 7.24
C ARG A 350 26.07 -16.71 6.70
N PRO A 351 25.41 -15.84 5.91
CA PRO A 351 26.07 -14.67 5.34
C PRO A 351 26.21 -13.56 6.39
N ASN A 352 27.30 -12.79 6.28
CA ASN A 352 27.41 -11.53 7.01
C ASN A 352 26.44 -10.50 6.41
N ILE A 353 25.40 -10.13 7.17
CA ILE A 353 24.32 -9.25 6.73
C ILE A 353 24.84 -7.92 6.17
N ASN A 354 25.84 -7.31 6.80
CA ASN A 354 26.35 -6.01 6.34
C ASN A 354 27.02 -6.12 4.97
N VAL A 355 27.75 -7.20 4.74
CA VAL A 355 28.46 -7.44 3.48
C VAL A 355 27.46 -7.78 2.38
N MET A 356 26.46 -8.59 2.70
CA MET A 356 25.36 -8.91 1.80
C MET A 356 24.54 -7.67 1.42
N LEU A 357 24.17 -6.82 2.37
CA LEU A 357 23.47 -5.57 2.11
C LEU A 357 24.32 -4.61 1.28
N ASN A 358 25.63 -4.53 1.55
CA ASN A 358 26.56 -3.74 0.74
C ASN A 358 26.68 -4.29 -0.68
N PHE A 359 26.64 -5.61 -0.88
CA PHE A 359 26.60 -6.22 -2.20
C PHE A 359 25.31 -5.84 -2.94
N ILE A 360 24.14 -6.07 -2.32
CA ILE A 360 22.83 -5.79 -2.91
C ILE A 360 22.71 -4.30 -3.30
N LYS A 361 23.11 -3.39 -2.40
CA LYS A 361 23.11 -1.93 -2.66
C LYS A 361 24.21 -1.50 -3.63
N GLY A 362 25.29 -2.28 -3.74
CA GLY A 362 26.41 -2.02 -4.64
C GLY A 362 26.11 -2.38 -6.10
N VAL A 363 25.04 -3.14 -6.37
CA VAL A 363 24.60 -3.41 -7.74
C VAL A 363 23.99 -2.15 -8.34
N GLN A 364 24.69 -1.62 -9.33
CA GLN A 364 24.30 -0.43 -10.10
C GLN A 364 24.05 -0.84 -11.55
N PRO A 365 23.26 -0.06 -12.31
CA PRO A 365 22.94 -0.41 -13.69
C PRO A 365 24.17 -0.51 -14.60
N THR A 366 25.25 0.21 -14.26
CA THR A 366 26.52 0.20 -15.01
C THR A 366 27.34 -1.08 -14.81
N ASN A 367 27.16 -1.78 -13.70
CA ASN A 367 27.94 -2.96 -13.32
C ASN A 367 27.18 -4.28 -13.53
N CYS A 368 25.89 -4.19 -13.86
CA CYS A 368 24.94 -5.29 -13.89
C CYS A 368 25.27 -6.31 -15.00
N SER A 369 25.51 -5.84 -16.23
CA SER A 369 25.78 -6.69 -17.40
C SER A 369 27.06 -7.54 -17.31
N ARG A 370 27.90 -7.31 -16.29
CA ARG A 370 29.11 -8.11 -16.03
C ARG A 370 28.87 -9.28 -15.09
N ARG A 371 27.70 -9.36 -14.45
CA ARG A 371 27.37 -10.30 -13.38
C ARG A 371 26.09 -11.03 -13.74
N ASN A 372 26.11 -12.06 -14.59
CA ASN A 372 24.84 -12.63 -15.10
C ASN A 372 24.17 -13.63 -14.14
N SER A 373 24.93 -14.43 -13.39
CA SER A 373 24.38 -15.44 -12.46
C SER A 373 23.93 -14.85 -11.11
N ASP A 374 24.57 -13.78 -10.66
CA ASP A 374 24.46 -13.28 -9.29
C ASP A 374 23.32 -12.27 -9.09
N LEU A 375 22.50 -12.07 -10.14
CA LEU A 375 21.39 -11.13 -10.17
C LEU A 375 20.08 -11.76 -9.76
N VAL A 376 20.06 -13.06 -9.48
CA VAL A 376 18.90 -13.76 -8.94
C VAL A 376 19.24 -14.16 -7.52
N LEU A 377 18.45 -13.68 -6.57
CA LEU A 377 18.60 -13.99 -5.15
C LEU A 377 17.86 -15.28 -4.81
N ASP A 378 18.37 -15.98 -3.81
CA ASP A 378 17.71 -17.16 -3.24
C ASP A 378 16.40 -16.76 -2.54
N VAL A 379 15.42 -17.68 -2.54
CA VAL A 379 14.06 -17.45 -2.02
C VAL A 379 14.09 -17.02 -0.55
N ASP A 380 15.04 -17.57 0.22
CA ASP A 380 15.19 -17.33 1.65
C ASP A 380 15.43 -15.85 1.99
N ILE A 381 16.00 -15.08 1.06
CA ILE A 381 16.29 -13.66 1.23
C ILE A 381 15.00 -12.82 1.24
N ALA A 382 13.96 -13.31 0.55
CA ALA A 382 12.64 -12.69 0.52
C ALA A 382 11.62 -13.48 1.37
N HIS A 383 12.06 -14.10 2.46
CA HIS A 383 11.16 -14.71 3.43
C HIS A 383 10.12 -13.68 3.92
N GLU A 384 8.86 -14.11 4.05
CA GLU A 384 7.69 -13.26 4.39
C GLU A 384 7.34 -12.15 3.37
N ALA A 385 7.97 -12.09 2.19
CA ALA A 385 7.61 -11.08 1.19
C ALA A 385 6.12 -11.21 0.76
N GLU A 386 5.58 -12.43 0.73
CA GLU A 386 4.18 -12.70 0.41
C GLU A 386 3.22 -12.06 1.41
N GLU A 387 3.58 -12.05 2.70
CA GLU A 387 2.77 -11.44 3.76
C GLU A 387 2.92 -9.91 3.77
N GLN A 388 4.15 -9.40 3.58
CA GLN A 388 4.42 -7.96 3.59
C GLN A 388 3.79 -7.24 2.40
N PHE A 389 3.73 -7.90 1.24
CA PHE A 389 3.21 -7.34 0.00
C PHE A 389 1.83 -7.87 -0.42
N GLU A 390 1.10 -8.50 0.50
CA GLU A 390 -0.21 -9.09 0.23
C GLU A 390 -1.21 -8.06 -0.32
N ASN A 391 -1.21 -6.84 0.23
CA ASN A 391 -2.13 -5.78 -0.17
C ASN A 391 -1.86 -5.28 -1.59
N GLN A 392 -0.59 -5.19 -1.99
CA GLN A 392 -0.21 -4.85 -3.36
C GLN A 392 -0.57 -5.99 -4.32
N ALA A 393 -0.35 -7.24 -3.93
CA ALA A 393 -0.75 -8.41 -4.71
C ALA A 393 -2.28 -8.50 -4.88
N LYS A 394 -3.07 -8.12 -3.88
CA LYS A 394 -4.53 -8.00 -3.98
C LYS A 394 -4.97 -6.99 -5.04
N MET A 395 -4.20 -5.93 -5.30
CA MET A 395 -4.50 -4.99 -6.40
C MET A 395 -4.36 -5.65 -7.77
N ALA A 396 -3.37 -6.54 -7.92
CA ALA A 396 -3.24 -7.36 -9.11
C ALA A 396 -4.47 -8.28 -9.28
N VAL A 397 -4.83 -8.99 -8.21
CA VAL A 397 -5.98 -9.89 -8.23
C VAL A 397 -7.28 -9.12 -8.54
N ARG A 398 -7.45 -7.89 -8.02
CA ARG A 398 -8.59 -7.02 -8.34
C ARG A 398 -8.69 -6.78 -9.86
N LEU A 399 -7.60 -6.38 -10.51
CA LEU A 399 -7.61 -6.12 -11.96
C LEU A 399 -7.82 -7.43 -12.75
N ALA A 400 -7.16 -8.52 -12.37
CA ALA A 400 -7.34 -9.83 -12.97
C ALA A 400 -8.81 -10.31 -12.89
N ASN A 401 -9.46 -10.07 -11.75
CA ASN A 401 -10.87 -10.42 -11.54
C ASN A 401 -11.81 -9.47 -12.30
N PHE A 402 -11.48 -8.17 -12.41
CA PHE A 402 -12.22 -7.24 -13.25
C PHE A 402 -12.19 -7.68 -14.73
N ILE A 403 -11.01 -7.98 -15.28
CA ILE A 403 -10.88 -8.43 -16.67
C ILE A 403 -11.58 -9.77 -16.86
N SER A 404 -11.43 -10.71 -15.92
CA SER A 404 -12.12 -12.01 -15.99
C SER A 404 -13.64 -11.86 -15.99
N ALA A 405 -14.17 -11.00 -15.10
CA ALA A 405 -15.59 -10.71 -15.02
C ALA A 405 -16.07 -10.08 -16.32
N PHE A 406 -15.36 -9.08 -16.87
CA PHE A 406 -15.74 -8.43 -18.11
C PHE A 406 -15.76 -9.43 -19.27
N LEU A 407 -14.67 -10.18 -19.50
CA LEU A 407 -14.57 -11.12 -20.62
C LEU A 407 -15.58 -12.28 -20.57
N GLN A 408 -16.01 -12.68 -19.36
CA GLN A 408 -16.96 -13.77 -19.18
C GLN A 408 -18.41 -13.31 -19.18
N VAL A 409 -18.68 -12.09 -18.70
CA VAL A 409 -20.05 -11.56 -18.51
C VAL A 409 -20.49 -10.67 -19.65
N SER A 410 -19.61 -9.90 -20.31
CA SER A 410 -20.00 -9.05 -21.43
C SER A 410 -20.00 -9.82 -22.75
N ASP A 411 -20.90 -9.45 -23.65
CA ASP A 411 -20.91 -9.98 -25.03
C ASP A 411 -21.36 -8.87 -25.98
N SER A 412 -20.48 -8.47 -26.87
CA SER A 412 -20.74 -7.41 -27.84
C SER A 412 -21.74 -7.79 -28.93
N THR A 413 -22.00 -9.09 -29.10
CA THR A 413 -22.94 -9.61 -30.10
C THR A 413 -24.34 -9.86 -29.55
N GLU A 414 -24.54 -9.67 -28.24
CA GLU A 414 -25.82 -9.94 -27.60
C GLU A 414 -26.88 -8.91 -28.01
N THR A 415 -28.04 -9.38 -28.45
CA THR A 415 -29.18 -8.51 -28.74
C THR A 415 -30.04 -8.38 -27.50
N LEU A 416 -30.02 -7.21 -26.87
CA LEU A 416 -30.84 -6.92 -25.70
C LEU A 416 -32.21 -6.37 -26.12
N SER A 417 -33.25 -6.67 -25.34
CA SER A 417 -34.59 -6.12 -25.56
C SER A 417 -34.64 -4.61 -25.31
N GLY A 418 -35.44 -3.90 -26.11
CA GLY A 418 -35.68 -2.46 -25.96
C GLY A 418 -34.57 -1.59 -26.55
N LYS A 419 -34.24 -0.48 -25.88
CA LYS A 419 -33.19 0.47 -26.29
C LYS A 419 -31.78 0.12 -25.80
N ARG A 420 -31.60 -1.06 -25.20
CA ARG A 420 -30.32 -1.48 -24.63
C ARG A 420 -29.36 -1.87 -25.75
N VAL A 421 -28.15 -1.36 -25.66
CA VAL A 421 -27.06 -1.68 -26.58
C VAL A 421 -26.09 -2.59 -25.85
N ALA A 422 -25.63 -3.65 -26.51
CA ALA A 422 -24.56 -4.47 -25.97
C ALA A 422 -23.28 -3.66 -25.78
N ASP A 423 -22.50 -4.05 -24.77
CA ASP A 423 -21.22 -3.41 -24.52
C ASP A 423 -20.23 -3.66 -25.65
N LYS A 424 -19.40 -2.66 -25.92
CA LYS A 424 -18.26 -2.82 -26.83
C LYS A 424 -17.18 -3.69 -26.17
N PRO A 425 -16.36 -4.40 -26.96
CA PRO A 425 -15.18 -5.07 -26.41
C PRO A 425 -14.26 -4.05 -25.71
N ILE A 426 -13.47 -4.52 -24.75
CA ILE A 426 -12.49 -3.69 -24.04
C ILE A 426 -11.56 -3.00 -25.05
N SER A 427 -11.36 -1.69 -24.87
CA SER A 427 -10.43 -0.91 -25.68
C SER A 427 -9.00 -0.93 -25.11
N GLU A 428 -8.02 -0.59 -25.94
CA GLU A 428 -6.61 -0.46 -25.54
C GLU A 428 -6.47 0.58 -24.41
N ASP A 429 -7.09 1.75 -24.58
CA ASP A 429 -7.04 2.86 -23.62
C ASP A 429 -7.62 2.48 -22.24
N GLN A 430 -8.66 1.63 -22.21
CA GLN A 430 -9.22 1.14 -20.95
C GLN A 430 -8.21 0.28 -20.20
N ILE A 431 -7.50 -0.62 -20.89
CA ILE A 431 -6.47 -1.45 -20.24
C ILE A 431 -5.26 -0.61 -19.84
N PHE A 432 -4.84 0.37 -20.66
CA PHE A 432 -3.79 1.30 -20.29
C PHE A 432 -4.16 2.07 -19.00
N GLY A 433 -5.39 2.60 -18.94
CA GLY A 433 -5.90 3.30 -17.77
C GLY A 433 -5.95 2.44 -16.51
N GLU A 434 -6.47 1.21 -16.60
CA GLU A 434 -6.55 0.28 -15.46
C GLU A 434 -5.16 -0.18 -14.99
N THR A 435 -4.25 -0.48 -15.92
CA THR A 435 -2.86 -0.86 -15.59
C THR A 435 -2.14 0.30 -14.88
N PHE A 436 -2.37 1.51 -15.36
CA PHE A 436 -1.81 2.72 -14.78
C PHE A 436 -2.39 3.04 -13.39
N ALA A 437 -3.69 2.79 -13.17
CA ALA A 437 -4.36 3.01 -11.89
C ALA A 437 -3.74 2.18 -10.74
N ILE A 438 -3.24 0.97 -11.03
CA ILE A 438 -2.53 0.15 -10.02
C ILE A 438 -1.31 0.88 -9.46
N ILE A 439 -0.52 1.52 -10.34
CA ILE A 439 0.73 2.19 -10.00
C ILE A 439 0.49 3.50 -9.24
N MET A 440 -0.61 4.20 -9.58
CA MET A 440 -1.01 5.42 -8.88
C MET A 440 -1.50 5.15 -7.46
N ALA A 441 -2.12 3.98 -7.23
CA ALA A 441 -2.78 3.70 -5.96
C ALA A 441 -1.80 3.45 -4.80
N ASP A 442 -0.62 2.86 -5.04
CA ASP A 442 0.41 2.67 -4.00
C ASP A 442 1.80 3.12 -4.48
N SER A 443 2.55 3.81 -3.61
CA SER A 443 3.92 4.25 -3.88
C SER A 443 4.93 3.10 -3.87
N LYS A 444 4.64 1.98 -3.18
CA LYS A 444 5.50 0.78 -3.13
C LYS A 444 5.54 0.03 -4.47
N ILE A 445 4.52 0.21 -5.31
CA ILE A 445 4.45 -0.38 -6.64
C ILE A 445 5.28 0.47 -7.61
N TRP A 446 6.29 -0.15 -8.22
CA TRP A 446 7.19 0.52 -9.18
C TRP A 446 6.78 0.29 -10.62
N SER A 447 6.26 -0.90 -10.94
CA SER A 447 5.71 -1.21 -12.26
C SER A 447 4.57 -2.21 -12.17
N ALA A 448 3.63 -2.10 -13.11
CA ALA A 448 2.53 -3.03 -13.28
C ALA A 448 2.28 -3.19 -14.78
N GLY A 449 1.94 -4.39 -15.23
CA GLY A 449 1.59 -4.65 -16.62
C GLY A 449 0.54 -5.74 -16.77
N THR A 450 -0.27 -5.63 -17.82
CA THR A 450 -1.20 -6.69 -18.25
C THR A 450 -0.63 -7.36 -19.49
N TYR A 451 -0.54 -8.70 -19.53
CA TYR A 451 0.24 -9.39 -20.57
C TYR A 451 -0.59 -10.35 -21.41
N TRP A 452 -0.94 -9.88 -22.62
CA TRP A 452 -1.55 -10.56 -23.78
C TRP A 452 -1.03 -11.98 -24.11
N ASP A 453 -1.74 -13.12 -24.00
CA ASP A 453 -1.31 -14.28 -24.81
C ASP A 453 -1.66 -14.04 -26.28
N ARG A 454 -1.05 -14.81 -27.18
CA ARG A 454 -1.14 -14.62 -28.62
C ARG A 454 -2.60 -14.59 -29.11
N ASN A 455 -2.94 -13.56 -29.87
CA ASN A 455 -4.26 -13.34 -30.48
C ASN A 455 -5.44 -13.34 -29.46
N LYS A 456 -5.18 -13.03 -28.18
CA LYS A 456 -6.23 -12.98 -27.16
C LYS A 456 -6.85 -11.59 -27.01
N PHE A 457 -6.14 -10.54 -27.40
CA PHE A 457 -6.66 -9.18 -27.40
C PHE A 457 -7.21 -8.80 -28.79
N ALA A 458 -8.27 -8.01 -28.82
CA ALA A 458 -8.93 -7.64 -30.07
C ALA A 458 -7.96 -6.90 -31.02
N ASN A 459 -7.94 -7.29 -32.30
CA ASN A 459 -7.16 -6.65 -33.36
C ASN A 459 -5.63 -6.58 -33.14
N ARG A 460 -5.06 -7.36 -32.21
CA ARG A 460 -3.62 -7.40 -31.93
C ARG A 460 -3.11 -8.84 -31.79
N LYS A 461 -1.91 -9.12 -32.34
CA LYS A 461 -1.24 -10.42 -32.17
C LYS A 461 -0.70 -10.59 -30.75
N PHE A 462 -0.08 -9.54 -30.23
CA PHE A 462 0.44 -9.43 -28.87
C PHE A 462 0.07 -8.05 -28.35
N PHE A 463 -0.21 -7.95 -27.07
CA PHE A 463 -0.55 -6.70 -26.41
C PHE A 463 -0.13 -6.80 -24.96
N ALA A 464 0.82 -5.97 -24.52
CA ALA A 464 1.37 -6.05 -23.18
C ALA A 464 1.66 -4.65 -22.63
N PRO A 465 0.63 -3.87 -22.27
CA PRO A 465 0.84 -2.57 -21.70
C PRO A 465 1.45 -2.70 -20.30
N CYS A 466 2.60 -2.06 -20.12
CA CYS A 466 3.36 -2.03 -18.89
C CYS A 466 3.62 -0.58 -18.50
N ALA A 467 3.14 -0.20 -17.32
CA ALA A 467 3.37 1.10 -16.74
C ALA A 467 4.50 1.02 -15.70
N PHE A 468 5.28 2.08 -15.54
CA PHE A 468 6.38 2.14 -14.58
C PHE A 468 6.76 3.57 -14.17
N LYS A 469 7.37 3.68 -12.99
CA LYS A 469 7.96 4.92 -12.44
C LYS A 469 9.47 4.91 -12.69
N THR A 470 10.04 6.08 -13.03
CA THR A 470 11.50 6.24 -13.17
C THR A 470 12.13 6.81 -11.91
N GLU A 471 11.40 7.69 -11.22
CA GLU A 471 11.82 8.36 -10.00
C GLU A 471 10.78 8.13 -8.90
N SER A 472 11.22 8.07 -7.64
CA SER A 472 10.32 8.01 -6.49
C SER A 472 9.59 9.35 -6.29
N ASN A 473 8.29 9.30 -5.98
CA ASN A 473 7.46 10.45 -5.62
C ASN A 473 7.27 11.52 -6.71
N THR A 474 7.45 11.17 -7.99
CA THR A 474 7.07 12.05 -9.10
C THR A 474 5.69 11.70 -9.63
N ARG A 475 4.97 12.71 -10.15
CA ARG A 475 3.66 12.55 -10.83
C ARG A 475 3.81 12.23 -12.32
N ASN A 476 5.01 11.80 -12.70
CA ASN A 476 5.41 11.55 -14.07
C ASN A 476 5.56 10.05 -14.25
N TYR A 477 4.71 9.50 -15.11
CA TYR A 477 4.63 8.06 -15.34
C TYR A 477 4.90 7.73 -16.79
N LYS A 478 5.44 6.53 -17.02
CA LYS A 478 5.70 6.02 -18.37
C LYS A 478 4.92 4.73 -18.57
N ILE A 479 4.39 4.56 -19.76
CA ILE A 479 3.64 3.39 -20.18
C ILE A 479 4.18 2.94 -21.53
N GLU A 480 4.53 1.67 -21.66
CA GLU A 480 5.00 1.09 -22.91
C GLU A 480 4.26 -0.21 -23.21
N ASP A 481 3.91 -0.44 -24.48
CA ASP A 481 3.47 -1.76 -24.94
C ASP A 481 4.69 -2.65 -25.22
N LEU A 482 4.96 -3.59 -24.32
CA LEU A 482 6.09 -4.52 -24.39
C LEU A 482 5.99 -5.52 -25.54
N ALA A 483 4.82 -5.63 -26.19
CA ALA A 483 4.65 -6.43 -27.41
C ALA A 483 5.53 -5.95 -28.58
N ARG A 484 6.13 -4.77 -28.49
CA ARG A 484 7.10 -4.23 -29.46
C ARG A 484 8.39 -5.07 -29.59
N LEU A 485 8.79 -5.75 -28.53
CA LEU A 485 10.08 -6.43 -28.41
C LEU A 485 10.08 -7.83 -29.05
N GLU A 486 9.48 -8.01 -30.24
CA GLU A 486 9.23 -9.32 -30.89
C GLU A 486 10.51 -10.13 -31.24
N LYS A 487 11.72 -9.58 -31.03
CA LYS A 487 12.98 -10.19 -31.48
C LYS A 487 14.07 -10.33 -30.41
N THR A 488 13.82 -9.97 -29.15
CA THR A 488 14.82 -10.03 -28.08
C THR A 488 14.45 -11.10 -27.05
N ASP A 489 15.45 -11.62 -26.31
CA ASP A 489 15.28 -12.47 -25.11
C ASP A 489 14.48 -11.76 -23.98
N GLU A 490 14.06 -10.52 -24.22
CA GLU A 490 13.23 -9.70 -23.35
C GLU A 490 11.73 -9.90 -23.61
N PHE A 491 11.35 -10.70 -24.61
CA PHE A 491 9.95 -10.94 -24.92
C PHE A 491 9.23 -11.61 -23.74
N TYR A 492 8.11 -11.03 -23.33
CA TYR A 492 7.43 -11.40 -22.08
C TYR A 492 6.90 -12.84 -22.06
N VAL A 493 6.66 -13.44 -23.24
CA VAL A 493 6.16 -14.81 -23.35
C VAL A 493 7.19 -15.85 -22.90
N ASP A 494 8.48 -15.52 -23.02
CA ASP A 494 9.58 -16.43 -22.68
C ASP A 494 9.99 -16.31 -21.20
N LYS A 495 9.43 -15.35 -20.46
CA LYS A 495 9.74 -15.17 -19.04
C LYS A 495 9.21 -16.32 -18.18
N ASP A 496 9.96 -16.67 -17.14
CA ASP A 496 9.67 -17.81 -16.25
C ASP A 496 8.26 -17.73 -15.63
N TRP A 497 7.85 -16.55 -15.16
CA TRP A 497 6.54 -16.37 -14.53
C TRP A 497 5.38 -16.58 -15.51
N PHE A 498 5.54 -16.16 -16.77
CA PHE A 498 4.51 -16.30 -17.81
C PHE A 498 4.37 -17.76 -18.23
N THR A 499 5.50 -18.42 -18.50
CA THR A 499 5.53 -19.84 -18.87
C THR A 499 5.02 -20.73 -17.74
N PHE A 500 5.35 -20.42 -16.48
CA PHE A 500 4.85 -21.13 -15.30
C PHE A 500 3.32 -21.07 -15.21
N LEU A 501 2.74 -19.87 -15.28
CA LEU A 501 1.28 -19.70 -15.21
C LEU A 501 0.57 -20.35 -16.40
N LYS A 502 1.11 -20.19 -17.60
CA LYS A 502 0.56 -20.81 -18.81
C LYS A 502 0.54 -22.34 -18.72
N ARG A 503 1.60 -22.96 -18.19
CA ARG A 503 1.65 -24.41 -17.96
C ARG A 503 0.64 -24.84 -16.91
N ARG A 504 0.59 -24.14 -15.77
CA ARG A 504 -0.30 -24.44 -14.63
C ARG A 504 -1.78 -24.41 -15.03
N TRP A 505 -2.18 -23.42 -15.83
CA TRP A 505 -3.58 -23.17 -16.18
C TRP A 505 -3.96 -23.62 -17.60
N SER A 506 -3.15 -24.48 -18.23
CA SER A 506 -3.42 -24.98 -19.58
C SER A 506 -4.63 -25.92 -19.66
N THR A 507 -4.89 -26.71 -18.61
CA THR A 507 -5.88 -27.81 -18.65
C THR A 507 -6.87 -27.85 -17.48
N ASN A 508 -6.49 -27.40 -16.28
CA ASN A 508 -7.31 -27.53 -15.08
C ASN A 508 -7.84 -26.16 -14.58
N PHE A 509 -9.16 -26.00 -14.58
CA PHE A 509 -9.85 -24.78 -14.11
C PHE A 509 -10.80 -25.03 -12.93
N ASP A 510 -10.81 -26.25 -12.36
CA ASP A 510 -11.72 -26.62 -11.28
C ASP A 510 -11.34 -25.98 -9.95
N ALA A 511 -10.05 -25.63 -9.81
CA ALA A 511 -9.54 -24.89 -8.65
C ALA A 511 -10.02 -23.43 -8.60
N LEU A 512 -10.54 -22.87 -9.70
CA LEU A 512 -10.97 -21.47 -9.74
C LEU A 512 -12.25 -21.25 -8.91
N GLU A 513 -12.29 -20.13 -8.20
CA GLU A 513 -13.48 -19.76 -7.46
C GLU A 513 -14.59 -19.32 -8.40
N LYS A 514 -15.82 -19.72 -8.07
CA LYS A 514 -17.04 -19.27 -8.75
C LYS A 514 -17.62 -18.09 -7.99
N PHE A 515 -17.78 -16.98 -8.68
CA PHE A 515 -18.42 -15.77 -8.15
C PHE A 515 -19.79 -15.62 -8.78
N TYR A 516 -20.83 -15.69 -7.95
CA TYR A 516 -22.22 -15.59 -8.41
C TYR A 516 -22.67 -14.12 -8.41
N LEU A 517 -23.33 -13.71 -9.49
CA LEU A 517 -23.79 -12.35 -9.72
C LEU A 517 -25.32 -12.30 -9.81
N LYS A 518 -25.95 -11.51 -8.94
CA LYS A 518 -27.36 -11.10 -9.08
C LYS A 518 -27.41 -9.65 -9.50
N ILE A 519 -27.44 -9.42 -10.81
CA ILE A 519 -27.46 -8.08 -11.40
C ILE A 519 -28.92 -7.63 -11.59
N LYS A 520 -29.24 -6.44 -11.12
CA LYS A 520 -30.47 -5.70 -11.41
C LYS A 520 -30.11 -4.41 -12.13
N VAL A 521 -30.65 -4.24 -13.33
CA VAL A 521 -30.40 -3.07 -14.19
C VAL A 521 -31.69 -2.26 -14.32
N ARG A 522 -31.56 -0.94 -14.44
CA ARG A 522 -32.70 -0.06 -14.75
C ARG A 522 -33.42 -0.50 -16.02
N ASP A 523 -34.75 -0.47 -16.02
CA ASP A 523 -35.50 -0.83 -17.23
C ASP A 523 -35.65 0.34 -18.20
N ASP A 524 -35.91 1.54 -17.68
CA ASP A 524 -36.13 2.76 -18.47
C ASP A 524 -35.01 3.80 -18.25
N GLU A 525 -34.88 4.75 -19.18
CA GLU A 525 -33.88 5.83 -19.14
C GLU A 525 -34.03 6.70 -17.90
N MET A 526 -35.26 6.87 -17.42
CA MET A 526 -35.61 7.63 -16.21
C MET A 526 -35.37 6.85 -14.91
N GLY A 527 -35.13 5.53 -14.98
CA GLY A 527 -34.76 4.72 -13.83
C GLY A 527 -35.89 4.37 -12.84
N HIS A 528 -37.15 4.43 -13.24
CA HIS A 528 -38.28 4.20 -12.30
C HIS A 528 -38.26 2.82 -11.60
N TYR A 529 -37.77 1.78 -12.29
CA TYR A 529 -37.73 0.42 -11.74
C TYR A 529 -36.50 -0.36 -12.17
N LEU A 530 -36.13 -1.29 -11.28
CA LEU A 530 -35.06 -2.27 -11.49
C LEU A 530 -35.63 -3.56 -12.07
N ARG A 531 -35.02 -4.06 -13.14
CA ARG A 531 -35.29 -5.37 -13.73
C ARG A 531 -34.09 -6.28 -13.56
N ARG A 532 -34.33 -7.57 -13.30
CA ARG A 532 -33.26 -8.57 -13.23
C ARG A 532 -32.57 -8.70 -14.60
N HIS A 533 -31.26 -8.80 -14.60
CA HIS A 533 -30.49 -9.13 -15.80
C HIS A 533 -30.75 -10.59 -16.21
N GLU A 534 -31.18 -10.82 -17.45
CA GLU A 534 -31.73 -12.11 -17.91
C GLU A 534 -30.69 -13.11 -18.45
N ARG A 535 -29.39 -12.82 -18.31
CA ARG A 535 -28.31 -13.64 -18.86
C ARG A 535 -27.90 -14.80 -17.93
N TYR A 536 -27.69 -15.96 -18.54
CA TYR A 536 -27.08 -17.14 -17.94
C TYR A 536 -25.70 -17.43 -18.59
N PRO A 537 -24.72 -17.95 -17.85
CA PRO A 537 -24.74 -18.23 -16.41
C PRO A 537 -24.63 -16.95 -15.57
N THR A 538 -25.25 -16.96 -14.39
CA THR A 538 -25.18 -15.85 -13.42
C THR A 538 -23.91 -15.94 -12.56
N TYR A 539 -22.81 -16.47 -13.10
CA TYR A 539 -21.55 -16.59 -12.39
C TYR A 539 -20.37 -16.53 -13.37
N TYR A 540 -19.23 -16.09 -12.86
CA TYR A 540 -17.94 -16.15 -13.57
C TYR A 540 -16.91 -16.86 -12.68
N ARG A 541 -15.82 -17.35 -13.29
CA ARG A 541 -14.70 -17.94 -12.57
C ARG A 541 -13.53 -16.98 -12.56
N ALA A 542 -12.88 -16.81 -11.41
CA ALA A 542 -11.70 -15.97 -11.34
C ALA A 542 -10.65 -16.49 -10.34
N ALA A 543 -9.48 -15.87 -10.38
CA ALA A 543 -8.33 -16.29 -9.58
C ALA A 543 -8.41 -15.71 -8.16
N ASN A 544 -7.84 -16.46 -7.22
CA ASN A 544 -7.54 -15.98 -5.88
C ASN A 544 -6.08 -15.58 -5.77
N LEU A 545 -5.73 -14.97 -4.64
CA LEU A 545 -4.35 -14.67 -4.29
C LEU A 545 -3.44 -15.92 -4.35
N ASN A 546 -3.91 -17.07 -3.84
CA ASN A 546 -3.15 -18.33 -3.84
C ASN A 546 -2.95 -18.94 -5.24
N HIS A 547 -3.69 -18.47 -6.25
CA HIS A 547 -3.56 -18.90 -7.64
C HIS A 547 -2.51 -18.12 -8.41
N GLY A 548 -2.02 -17.01 -7.84
CA GLY A 548 -0.90 -16.27 -8.38
C GLY A 548 0.44 -16.97 -8.14
N HIS A 549 1.49 -16.33 -8.65
CA HIS A 549 2.86 -16.83 -8.55
C HIS A 549 3.80 -15.69 -8.15
N TRP A 550 4.56 -15.92 -7.07
CA TRP A 550 5.67 -15.06 -6.68
C TRP A 550 6.96 -15.56 -7.32
N THR A 551 7.68 -14.64 -7.95
CA THR A 551 9.02 -14.90 -8.47
C THR A 551 10.08 -14.73 -7.40
N ARG A 552 11.25 -15.33 -7.63
CA ARG A 552 12.46 -15.03 -6.86
C ARG A 552 12.88 -13.58 -7.06
N PRO A 553 13.43 -12.89 -6.06
CA PRO A 553 13.92 -11.53 -6.25
C PRO A 553 15.06 -11.53 -7.27
N TYR A 554 14.97 -10.66 -8.26
CA TYR A 554 16.03 -10.50 -9.25
C TYR A 554 16.31 -9.02 -9.54
N TYR A 555 17.50 -8.74 -10.06
CA TYR A 555 17.85 -7.43 -10.57
C TYR A 555 17.67 -7.40 -12.08
N ASP A 556 16.87 -6.46 -12.56
CA ASP A 556 16.60 -6.29 -13.99
C ASP A 556 17.62 -5.33 -14.61
N CYS A 557 18.67 -5.85 -15.27
CA CYS A 557 19.69 -5.02 -15.91
C CYS A 557 19.17 -4.32 -17.18
N ASP A 558 18.47 -5.10 -18.01
CA ASP A 558 18.17 -4.77 -19.39
C ASP A 558 16.75 -4.18 -19.53
N GLY A 559 15.86 -4.47 -18.58
CA GLY A 559 14.52 -3.91 -18.58
C GLY A 559 14.42 -2.47 -18.08
N HIS A 560 13.18 -2.01 -17.98
CA HIS A 560 12.86 -0.61 -17.68
C HIS A 560 13.18 -0.22 -16.23
N LEU A 561 13.22 -1.20 -15.33
CA LEU A 561 13.45 -1.00 -13.90
C LEU A 561 14.82 -1.50 -13.50
N LYS A 562 15.81 -0.61 -13.49
CA LYS A 562 17.20 -0.96 -13.14
C LYS A 562 17.42 -1.05 -11.63
N GLN A 563 16.73 -1.99 -10.98
CA GLN A 563 16.73 -2.20 -9.53
C GLN A 563 16.32 -3.63 -9.15
N TRP A 564 16.47 -3.97 -7.87
CA TRP A 564 16.01 -5.22 -7.30
C TRP A 564 14.48 -5.26 -7.20
N VAL A 565 13.87 -6.23 -7.86
CA VAL A 565 12.41 -6.41 -7.92
C VAL A 565 12.00 -7.81 -7.51
N ILE A 566 10.86 -7.88 -6.84
CA ILE A 566 10.10 -9.11 -6.65
C ILE A 566 8.78 -8.95 -7.40
N THR A 567 8.37 -10.02 -8.08
CA THR A 567 7.20 -9.96 -8.97
C THR A 567 6.12 -10.90 -8.51
N TYR A 568 4.88 -10.42 -8.53
CA TYR A 568 3.69 -11.20 -8.33
C TYR A 568 2.89 -11.24 -9.62
N ALA A 569 2.62 -12.45 -10.12
CA ALA A 569 1.86 -12.67 -11.33
C ALA A 569 0.49 -13.29 -11.02
N ALA A 570 -0.60 -12.63 -11.43
CA ALA A 570 -1.98 -13.10 -11.23
C ALA A 570 -2.62 -13.51 -12.57
N PRO A 571 -3.13 -14.75 -12.70
CA PRO A 571 -3.77 -15.21 -13.93
C PRO A 571 -5.20 -14.66 -14.08
N PHE A 572 -5.67 -14.47 -15.31
CA PHE A 572 -7.08 -14.19 -15.60
C PHE A 572 -7.60 -14.95 -16.82
N PHE A 573 -8.92 -15.11 -16.86
CA PHE A 573 -9.58 -16.09 -17.72
C PHE A 573 -10.71 -15.47 -18.53
N GLY A 574 -10.90 -15.98 -19.74
CA GLY A 574 -12.05 -15.65 -20.56
C GLY A 574 -12.51 -16.86 -21.34
N TRP A 575 -13.57 -16.65 -22.12
CA TRP A 575 -14.08 -17.68 -23.01
C TRP A 575 -13.22 -17.81 -24.26
N ASP A 576 -13.15 -19.03 -24.80
CA ASP A 576 -12.68 -19.25 -26.17
C ASP A 576 -13.55 -18.46 -27.17
N SER A 577 -13.02 -18.25 -28.38
CA SER A 577 -13.70 -17.69 -29.55
C SER A 577 -15.10 -18.29 -29.81
N VAL A 578 -15.28 -19.59 -29.57
CA VAL A 578 -16.55 -20.31 -29.73
C VAL A 578 -17.40 -20.32 -28.44
N LYS A 579 -16.89 -19.74 -27.34
CA LYS A 579 -17.53 -19.64 -26.02
C LYS A 579 -17.98 -20.96 -25.38
N VAL A 580 -17.27 -22.05 -25.67
CA VAL A 580 -17.58 -23.39 -25.13
C VAL A 580 -16.74 -23.73 -23.90
N LYS A 581 -15.47 -23.31 -23.89
CA LYS A 581 -14.51 -23.61 -22.83
C LYS A 581 -13.90 -22.33 -22.27
N LEU A 582 -13.67 -22.33 -20.97
CA LEU A 582 -12.80 -21.34 -20.35
C LEU A 582 -11.38 -21.60 -20.78
N GLU A 583 -10.68 -20.53 -21.10
CA GLU A 583 -9.28 -20.58 -21.47
C GLU A 583 -8.47 -19.67 -20.58
N PHE A 584 -7.24 -20.11 -20.28
CA PHE A 584 -6.21 -19.20 -19.81
C PHE A 584 -5.97 -18.21 -20.94
N ASN A 585 -6.44 -16.99 -20.71
CA ASN A 585 -6.11 -15.91 -21.58
C ASN A 585 -4.70 -15.46 -21.20
N LEU A 586 -4.42 -15.24 -19.92
CA LEU A 586 -3.40 -14.26 -19.60
C LEU A 586 -2.87 -14.21 -18.17
N SER A 587 -1.79 -13.45 -17.99
CA SER A 587 -1.22 -13.06 -16.69
C SER A 587 -1.11 -11.54 -16.53
N LEU A 588 -1.43 -11.05 -15.34
CA LEU A 588 -1.10 -9.71 -14.88
C LEU A 588 0.19 -9.79 -14.07
N LEU A 589 1.16 -8.92 -14.32
CA LEU A 589 2.40 -8.84 -13.55
C LEU A 589 2.42 -7.56 -12.73
N LEU A 590 2.73 -7.69 -11.45
CA LEU A 590 3.06 -6.59 -10.56
C LEU A 590 4.53 -6.70 -10.16
N LEU A 591 5.31 -5.67 -10.46
CA LEU A 591 6.72 -5.55 -10.07
C LEU A 591 6.81 -4.63 -8.85
N LEU A 592 7.25 -5.21 -7.73
CA LEU A 592 7.50 -4.51 -6.48
C LEU A 592 9.00 -4.35 -6.30
N ALA A 593 9.47 -3.14 -5.99
CA ALA A 593 10.88 -2.97 -5.66
C ALA A 593 11.12 -3.44 -4.24
N PHE A 594 12.05 -4.38 -4.08
CA PHE A 594 12.42 -4.93 -2.78
C PHE A 594 13.43 -4.05 -2.05
N VAL A 595 14.20 -3.24 -2.78
CA VAL A 595 15.23 -2.35 -2.21
C VAL A 595 14.96 -0.92 -2.64
N SER A 596 14.24 -0.16 -1.81
CA SER A 596 14.11 1.28 -2.05
C SER A 596 15.44 1.97 -1.68
N ASP A 597 16.07 2.57 -2.69
CA ASP A 597 17.28 3.35 -2.55
C ASP A 597 16.97 4.65 -1.79
N SER A 598 16.90 4.54 -0.48
CA SER A 598 16.75 5.68 0.42
C SER A 598 18.09 6.41 0.66
N SER A 599 19.08 6.28 -0.24
CA SER A 599 20.43 6.84 -0.09
C SER A 599 20.87 7.88 -1.12
N LYS A 600 20.01 8.29 -2.06
CA LYS A 600 20.33 9.40 -3.00
C LYS A 600 20.16 10.81 -2.45
N SER A 601 19.86 10.99 -1.16
CA SER A 601 19.95 12.30 -0.50
C SER A 601 21.20 12.38 0.37
N GLU A 602 22.14 13.24 -0.03
CA GLU A 602 23.25 13.80 0.75
C GLU A 602 24.44 12.89 1.07
N LEU A 603 25.39 12.82 0.14
CA LEU A 603 26.82 12.68 0.47
C LEU A 603 27.62 13.63 -0.45
N ARG A 604 27.68 14.92 -0.06
CA ARG A 604 28.81 15.78 -0.48
C ARG A 604 30.03 15.29 0.30
N PRO A 605 31.18 14.98 -0.34
CA PRO A 605 32.36 14.56 0.39
C PRO A 605 32.87 15.73 1.24
N ALA A 606 32.83 15.56 2.56
CA ALA A 606 33.46 16.47 3.51
C ALA A 606 34.96 16.55 3.22
N ALA A 607 35.43 17.78 2.97
CA ALA A 607 36.82 18.10 2.83
C ALA A 607 37.61 17.65 4.07
N LYS A 608 38.72 16.94 3.84
CA LYS A 608 39.68 16.56 4.88
C LYS A 608 40.26 17.83 5.52
N SER A 609 39.88 18.15 6.75
CA SER A 609 40.63 19.10 7.58
C SER A 609 41.89 18.40 8.10
N LYS A 610 43.05 18.76 7.54
CA LYS A 610 44.35 18.45 8.14
C LYS A 610 44.52 19.36 9.36
N PHE A 611 44.66 18.75 10.53
CA PHE A 611 45.30 19.39 11.68
C PHE A 611 46.76 19.69 11.30
N GLN A 612 47.12 20.97 11.20
CA GLN A 612 48.51 21.42 11.24
C GLN A 612 48.66 22.46 12.35
N THR A 613 49.55 22.09 13.26
CA THR A 613 50.12 22.85 14.37
C THR A 613 50.68 24.20 13.91
N GLY A 614 50.50 25.23 14.74
CA GLY A 614 50.79 26.62 14.41
C GLY A 614 52.26 26.95 14.14
N ARG A 615 52.44 28.04 13.40
CA ARG A 615 53.53 29.00 13.55
C ARG A 615 53.16 30.32 12.89
N GLU A 616 53.58 31.40 13.54
CA GLU A 616 53.40 32.81 13.20
C GLU A 616 53.86 33.16 11.78
N GLU A 617 53.23 34.15 11.14
CA GLU A 617 53.90 35.38 10.69
C GLU A 617 52.92 36.36 10.03
N MET A 618 52.98 37.61 10.51
CA MET A 618 52.46 38.80 9.82
C MET A 618 53.16 38.98 8.47
N ARG A 619 52.42 39.35 7.42
CA ARG A 619 52.80 40.49 6.56
C ARG A 619 51.70 40.95 5.60
N SER A 620 51.80 42.24 5.34
CA SER A 620 50.99 43.17 4.57
C SER A 620 50.92 42.90 3.06
N SER A 621 49.99 43.64 2.44
CA SER A 621 50.14 44.51 1.25
C SER A 621 49.49 44.09 -0.08
N GLU A 622 48.75 45.09 -0.60
CA GLU A 622 48.58 45.49 -2.01
C GLU A 622 47.44 44.93 -2.87
N MET A 623 46.40 45.77 -2.96
CA MET A 623 45.82 46.36 -4.19
C MET A 623 46.36 45.87 -5.55
N ARG A 624 45.44 45.52 -6.46
CA ARG A 624 45.32 46.11 -7.82
C ARG A 624 43.97 45.80 -8.48
N SER A 625 43.17 46.87 -8.63
CA SER A 625 42.41 47.31 -9.81
C SER A 625 42.19 46.33 -10.97
N SER A 626 40.94 46.13 -11.42
CA SER A 626 40.39 46.91 -12.56
C SER A 626 38.96 46.53 -12.98
N THR A 627 38.22 47.60 -13.30
CA THR A 627 37.12 47.76 -14.28
C THR A 627 35.69 47.27 -13.97
N GLU A 628 34.87 48.29 -13.69
CA GLU A 628 33.42 48.42 -13.81
C GLU A 628 32.84 47.84 -15.10
N ILE A 629 31.60 47.33 -15.04
CA ILE A 629 30.45 47.93 -15.73
C ILE A 629 29.22 47.74 -14.82
N ARG A 630 28.57 48.88 -14.58
CA ARG A 630 27.36 49.13 -13.79
C ARG A 630 26.12 48.89 -14.66
N ILE A 631 25.03 48.42 -14.08
CA ILE A 631 23.71 49.10 -14.06
C ILE A 631 22.78 48.38 -13.07
N GLU A 632 22.13 49.22 -12.27
CA GLU A 632 21.26 49.04 -11.10
C GLU A 632 19.87 48.49 -11.49
N GLY A 633 18.98 48.01 -10.59
CA GLY A 633 18.95 48.02 -9.13
C GLY A 633 17.73 47.26 -8.56
N ARG A 634 17.87 46.77 -7.31
CA ARG A 634 17.20 47.25 -6.07
C ARG A 634 15.71 47.67 -6.22
N MET A 635 14.72 47.33 -5.37
CA MET A 635 14.64 46.80 -3.99
C MET A 635 13.16 46.51 -3.61
N GLU A 636 12.96 45.68 -2.58
CA GLU A 636 11.99 45.78 -1.45
C GLU A 636 10.50 46.10 -1.72
N SER A 637 9.57 45.20 -1.39
CA SER A 637 8.95 45.00 -0.05
C SER A 637 8.21 46.22 0.52
N ARG A 638 6.86 46.16 0.58
CA ARG A 638 6.08 46.40 1.82
C ARG A 638 4.58 46.20 1.62
N ALA A 639 3.98 45.77 2.72
CA ALA A 639 2.57 45.53 2.94
C ALA A 639 1.77 46.83 3.20
N ASP A 640 0.44 46.65 3.15
CA ASP A 640 -0.65 47.41 3.76
C ASP A 640 -0.87 48.87 3.35
N GLN A 641 -2.03 49.13 2.72
CA GLN A 641 -3.08 49.97 3.32
C GLN A 641 -4.39 49.98 2.51
N ASN A 642 -5.49 49.77 3.23
CA ASN A 642 -6.87 50.03 2.82
C ASN A 642 -7.08 51.49 2.36
N ARG A 643 -7.88 51.70 1.28
CA ARG A 643 -9.04 52.60 1.25
C ARG A 643 -9.68 52.67 -0.14
N GLU A 644 -10.93 52.21 -0.18
CA GLU A 644 -12.12 52.99 -0.57
C GLU A 644 -12.20 53.73 -1.94
N TRP A 645 -13.30 53.39 -2.62
CA TRP A 645 -14.15 54.17 -3.55
C TRP A 645 -13.77 54.24 -5.04
N GLY A 646 -14.80 54.02 -5.86
CA GLY A 646 -14.89 54.65 -7.19
C GLY A 646 -15.32 53.72 -8.32
N ARG A 647 -16.63 53.60 -8.54
CA ARG A 647 -17.23 53.10 -9.79
C ARG A 647 -16.63 53.83 -11.00
N SER A 648 -16.35 53.10 -12.08
CA SER A 648 -16.60 53.59 -13.43
C SER A 648 -16.80 52.43 -14.39
N ARG A 649 -18.01 52.37 -14.95
CA ARG A 649 -18.36 51.57 -16.13
C ARG A 649 -17.58 52.13 -17.32
N PHE A 650 -17.08 51.26 -18.18
CA PHE A 650 -16.97 51.54 -19.61
C PHE A 650 -17.55 50.35 -20.37
N ILE A 651 -18.71 50.65 -20.98
CA ILE A 651 -19.40 50.11 -22.16
C ILE A 651 -19.13 48.66 -22.53
#